data_AF-A0AAP0PXU3-F1
#
_entry.id   AF-A0AAP0PXU3-F1
#
_cell.length_a   1.000
_cell.length_b   1.000
_cell.length_c   1.000
_cell.angle_alpha   90.00
_cell.angle_beta   90.00
_cell.angle_gamma   90.00
#
_symmetry.space_group_name_H-M   'P 1'
#
loop_
_entity.id
_entity.type
_entity.pdbx_description
1 polymer ?
#
loop_
_entity_poly.entity_id
_entity_poly.type
_entity_poly.pdbx_seq_one_letter_code
_entity_poly.pdbx_strand_id
1 'polypeptide(L)'
;MDEDKAAMVQSLIDAVNEISAITEYRVSIKKQYCSLARRLKLLMPMFEEFRESREPISEEVVKSMVDLKEALESARDLLRFGSEGSKIYLVLEREQVMNNFQEVTAMLEQALSAIPIDKLDISDEVKEQVELVLSQFRRAKGWVDTADAELYEDLLSIYNKSDDDPDPAVLRRLAEKLQLTGITDLKQESLALQEMVAATSEDPGESIERMSMLLKSIKDFMQTENPNLGASEKHSSGVHGQASADGSPKSLVIPDDFRCPISLELMKDPVIVSTGQTYERACIEKWLEAGHGTCPKTQQTLSSTAITPNYVLRSLIAQWCETNGIEPPKRSSNGKPSKGGSACAERAKVDILLRKLTSDNIEDQRSAAGELRLLAKRNADNRVCIAEAGAIPLLVGLLSTSDPRTQEHAVTALLNLSICEDNKGRIISSGAVPGIVHVLKNGCMEARENAAATLFSLSVVDENKVMIGSSGAIPALVTLLSEGSQRGKKDAATALFNLCIYQGNKGRAVRAGVVPTLMRLLTEPGGGMVDEALAILAVLASHPEGKATIGAAEAVPVLVEVIRSGSPRNRENAAAVLVHLSGDQRYLAEAQELEVMSPLLDLAQNGTERGKRKAVQLLERMNRFLEQQKQVQAQAEAQAEAQTQSSRPPTSASSKD
;
A
#
# COMPACT_ATOMS: atom_id res chain seq x y z
N MET A 1 -22.86 1.43 -35.37
CA MET A 1 -23.01 2.25 -34.14
C MET A 1 -23.13 1.37 -32.90
N ASP A 2 -24.15 0.51 -32.77
CA ASP A 2 -24.25 -0.42 -31.62
C ASP A 2 -23.20 -1.54 -31.63
N GLU A 3 -22.88 -2.10 -32.81
CA GLU A 3 -21.78 -3.08 -32.95
C GLU A 3 -20.40 -2.45 -32.68
N ASP A 4 -20.17 -1.21 -33.11
CA ASP A 4 -18.91 -0.48 -32.87
C ASP A 4 -18.75 -0.11 -31.38
N LYS A 5 -19.85 0.27 -30.71
CA LYS A 5 -19.91 0.46 -29.25
C LYS A 5 -19.53 -0.82 -28.53
N ALA A 6 -20.20 -1.92 -28.83
CA ALA A 6 -19.96 -3.20 -28.17
C ALA A 6 -18.52 -3.68 -28.37
N ALA A 7 -17.97 -3.55 -29.58
CA ALA A 7 -16.59 -3.90 -29.88
C ALA A 7 -15.56 -3.03 -29.13
N MET A 8 -15.79 -1.72 -29.04
CA MET A 8 -14.92 -0.80 -28.28
C MET A 8 -14.92 -1.12 -26.80
N VAL A 9 -16.10 -1.32 -26.20
CA VAL A 9 -16.22 -1.62 -24.76
C VAL A 9 -15.63 -3.00 -24.43
N GLN A 10 -15.86 -3.98 -25.30
CA GLN A 10 -15.24 -5.29 -25.16
C GLN A 10 -13.70 -5.18 -25.21
N SER A 11 -13.16 -4.36 -26.10
CA SER A 11 -11.72 -4.10 -26.17
C SER A 11 -11.16 -3.44 -24.90
N LEU A 12 -11.91 -2.57 -24.22
CA LEU A 12 -11.52 -1.98 -22.93
C LEU A 12 -11.52 -3.03 -21.80
N ILE A 13 -12.55 -3.88 -21.77
CA ILE A 13 -12.66 -5.01 -20.83
C ILE A 13 -11.49 -5.97 -21.03
N ASP A 14 -11.19 -6.32 -22.27
CA ASP A 14 -10.09 -7.22 -22.63
C ASP A 14 -8.74 -6.63 -22.19
N ALA A 15 -8.51 -5.34 -22.41
CA ALA A 15 -7.30 -4.66 -21.94
C ALA A 15 -7.14 -4.74 -20.41
N VAL A 16 -8.20 -4.51 -19.63
CA VAL A 16 -8.13 -4.63 -18.16
C VAL A 16 -7.99 -6.07 -17.69
N ASN A 17 -8.59 -7.04 -18.40
CA ASN A 17 -8.42 -8.46 -18.11
C ASN A 17 -6.98 -8.92 -18.37
N GLU A 18 -6.39 -8.48 -19.49
CA GLU A 18 -4.96 -8.73 -19.79
C GLU A 18 -4.05 -8.13 -18.72
N ILE A 19 -4.32 -6.90 -18.27
CA ILE A 19 -3.61 -6.29 -17.14
C ILE A 19 -3.78 -7.10 -15.86
N SER A 20 -5.00 -7.57 -15.59
CA SER A 20 -5.33 -8.35 -14.40
C SER A 20 -4.74 -9.75 -14.39
N ALA A 21 -4.41 -10.30 -15.56
CA ALA A 21 -3.75 -11.58 -15.72
C ALA A 21 -2.26 -11.53 -15.33
N ILE A 22 -1.67 -10.33 -15.24
CA ILE A 22 -0.29 -10.13 -14.80
C ILE A 22 -0.24 -10.23 -13.28
N THR A 23 0.23 -11.37 -12.77
CA THR A 23 0.20 -11.67 -11.32
C THR A 23 1.49 -11.33 -10.58
N GLU A 24 2.60 -11.19 -11.30
CA GLU A 24 3.94 -10.98 -10.73
C GLU A 24 4.66 -9.84 -11.42
N TYR A 25 5.40 -9.04 -10.64
CA TYR A 25 6.25 -7.96 -11.12
C TYR A 25 7.65 -8.10 -10.52
N ARG A 26 8.67 -7.67 -11.28
CA ARG A 26 10.06 -7.71 -10.84
C ARG A 26 10.30 -6.78 -9.64
N VAL A 27 11.31 -7.11 -8.83
CA VAL A 27 11.50 -6.58 -7.46
C VAL A 27 11.60 -5.05 -7.39
N SER A 28 12.32 -4.41 -8.31
CA SER A 28 12.66 -2.98 -8.27
C SER A 28 11.45 -2.02 -8.38
N ILE A 29 10.37 -2.44 -9.04
CA ILE A 29 9.19 -1.59 -9.33
C ILE A 29 7.87 -2.25 -8.91
N LYS A 30 7.96 -3.35 -8.17
CA LYS A 30 6.84 -4.23 -7.83
C LYS A 30 5.67 -3.48 -7.20
N LYS A 31 5.94 -2.56 -6.27
CA LYS A 31 4.92 -1.83 -5.51
C LYS A 31 4.10 -0.90 -6.40
N GLN A 32 4.77 -0.14 -7.26
CA GLN A 32 4.17 0.82 -8.17
C GLN A 32 3.30 0.11 -9.20
N TYR A 33 3.80 -0.98 -9.78
CA TYR A 33 3.12 -1.74 -10.82
C TYR A 33 1.93 -2.51 -10.24
N CYS A 34 2.07 -3.13 -9.06
CA CYS A 34 0.94 -3.69 -8.32
C CYS A 34 -0.13 -2.65 -8.00
N SER A 35 0.27 -1.42 -7.65
CA SER A 35 -0.68 -0.35 -7.35
C SER A 35 -1.43 0.09 -8.61
N LEU A 36 -0.72 0.30 -9.72
CA LEU A 36 -1.30 0.65 -11.01
C LEU A 36 -2.29 -0.42 -11.49
N ALA A 37 -1.89 -1.69 -11.52
CA ALA A 37 -2.75 -2.79 -11.95
C ALA A 37 -4.02 -2.91 -11.10
N ARG A 38 -3.92 -2.74 -9.77
CA ARG A 38 -5.09 -2.74 -8.88
C ARG A 38 -6.04 -1.58 -9.19
N ARG A 39 -5.52 -0.38 -9.43
CA ARG A 39 -6.33 0.81 -9.78
C ARG A 39 -7.07 0.61 -11.08
N LEU A 40 -6.41 0.06 -12.11
CA LEU A 40 -7.01 -0.21 -13.40
C LEU A 40 -8.11 -1.28 -13.31
N LYS A 41 -7.92 -2.30 -12.47
CA LYS A 41 -8.96 -3.30 -12.20
C LYS A 41 -10.22 -2.72 -11.58
N LEU A 42 -10.13 -1.60 -10.85
CA LEU A 42 -11.32 -0.91 -10.32
C LEU A 42 -12.16 -0.25 -11.42
N LEU A 43 -11.71 -0.18 -12.67
CA LEU A 43 -12.54 0.35 -13.77
C LEU A 43 -13.44 -0.71 -14.40
N MET A 44 -13.28 -2.00 -14.08
CA MET A 44 -14.07 -3.09 -14.68
C MET A 44 -15.60 -2.89 -14.55
N PRO A 45 -16.16 -2.52 -13.39
CA PRO A 45 -17.60 -2.31 -13.25
C PRO A 45 -18.13 -1.21 -14.18
N MET A 46 -17.31 -0.18 -14.47
CA MET A 46 -17.67 0.88 -15.40
C MET A 46 -17.89 0.34 -16.81
N PHE A 47 -16.98 -0.52 -17.29
CA PHE A 47 -17.10 -1.06 -18.63
C PHE A 47 -18.23 -2.09 -18.74
N GLU A 48 -18.49 -2.86 -17.69
CA GLU A 48 -19.61 -3.81 -17.66
C GLU A 48 -20.96 -3.10 -17.72
N GLU A 49 -21.19 -2.09 -16.88
CA GLU A 49 -22.44 -1.31 -16.92
C GLU A 49 -22.59 -0.54 -18.24
N PHE A 50 -21.49 0.02 -18.75
CA PHE A 50 -21.51 0.74 -20.02
C PHE A 50 -21.80 -0.17 -21.24
N ARG A 51 -21.42 -1.46 -21.17
CA ARG A 51 -21.78 -2.48 -22.16
C ARG A 51 -23.28 -2.80 -22.13
N GLU A 52 -23.90 -2.77 -20.94
CA GLU A 52 -25.32 -3.08 -20.74
C GLU A 52 -26.25 -1.89 -21.05
N SER A 53 -25.72 -0.66 -21.05
CA SER A 53 -26.47 0.55 -21.37
C SER A 53 -26.98 0.56 -22.82
N ARG A 54 -28.28 0.85 -22.96
CA ARG A 54 -28.98 0.94 -24.25
C ARG A 54 -28.95 2.33 -24.88
N GLU A 55 -28.32 3.31 -24.22
CA GLU A 55 -28.28 4.68 -24.73
C GLU A 55 -27.22 4.85 -25.84
N PRO A 56 -27.54 5.66 -26.87
CA PRO A 56 -26.57 6.02 -27.90
C PRO A 56 -25.45 6.89 -27.32
N ILE A 57 -24.21 6.56 -27.67
CA ILE A 57 -23.03 7.28 -27.16
C ILE A 57 -22.81 8.56 -27.97
N SER A 58 -22.48 9.67 -27.30
CA SER A 58 -22.03 10.89 -27.99
C SER A 58 -20.64 10.71 -28.60
N GLU A 59 -20.36 11.41 -29.71
CA GLU A 59 -19.02 11.40 -30.33
C GLU A 59 -17.91 11.84 -29.36
N GLU A 60 -18.22 12.72 -28.40
CA GLU A 60 -17.32 13.15 -27.33
C GLU A 60 -16.90 11.98 -26.43
N VAL A 61 -17.84 11.16 -25.98
CA VAL A 61 -17.56 9.98 -25.15
C VAL A 61 -16.82 8.91 -25.94
N VAL A 62 -17.19 8.69 -27.21
CA VAL A 62 -16.48 7.76 -28.10
C VAL A 62 -15.00 8.13 -28.19
N LYS A 63 -14.70 9.41 -28.41
CA LYS A 63 -13.32 9.90 -28.47
C LYS A 63 -12.58 9.66 -27.15
N SER A 64 -13.16 10.03 -26.01
CA SER A 64 -12.54 9.81 -24.70
C SER A 64 -12.31 8.33 -24.37
N MET A 65 -13.17 7.43 -24.88
CA MET A 65 -12.98 5.99 -24.71
C MET A 65 -11.88 5.43 -25.61
N VAL A 66 -11.67 5.99 -26.80
CA VAL A 66 -10.50 5.68 -27.63
C VAL A 66 -9.22 6.14 -26.93
N ASP A 67 -9.20 7.37 -26.42
CA ASP A 67 -8.06 7.89 -25.65
C ASP A 67 -7.77 7.02 -24.41
N LEU A 68 -8.82 6.56 -23.71
CA LEU A 68 -8.69 5.67 -22.56
C LEU A 68 -8.19 4.29 -22.96
N LYS A 69 -8.62 3.77 -24.12
CA LYS A 69 -8.11 2.51 -24.66
C LYS A 69 -6.61 2.61 -24.94
N GLU A 70 -6.16 3.65 -25.63
CA GLU A 70 -4.74 3.88 -25.91
C GLU A 70 -3.91 4.00 -24.62
N ALA A 71 -4.45 4.67 -23.60
CA ALA A 71 -3.82 4.77 -22.28
C ALA A 71 -3.77 3.41 -21.56
N LEU A 72 -4.82 2.58 -21.68
CA LEU A 72 -4.86 1.22 -21.12
C LEU A 72 -3.91 0.26 -21.85
N GLU A 73 -3.78 0.38 -23.17
CA GLU A 73 -2.82 -0.39 -23.95
C GLU A 73 -1.38 -0.01 -23.56
N SER A 74 -1.09 1.29 -23.46
CA SER A 74 0.20 1.78 -22.93
C SER A 74 0.47 1.27 -21.51
N ALA A 75 -0.55 1.25 -20.65
CA ALA A 75 -0.43 0.73 -19.28
C ALA A 75 -0.23 -0.79 -19.24
N ARG A 76 -0.90 -1.54 -20.11
CA ARG A 76 -0.67 -2.98 -20.27
C ARG A 76 0.75 -3.24 -20.70
N ASP A 77 1.24 -2.54 -21.72
CA ASP A 77 2.57 -2.76 -22.28
C ASP A 77 3.65 -2.40 -21.24
N LEU A 78 3.46 -1.31 -20.49
CA LEU A 78 4.28 -0.97 -19.33
C LEU A 78 4.26 -2.08 -18.25
N LEU A 79 3.07 -2.58 -17.88
CA LEU A 79 2.96 -3.61 -16.84
C LEU A 79 3.52 -4.96 -17.28
N ARG A 80 3.35 -5.35 -18.55
CA ARG A 80 4.01 -6.53 -19.15
C ARG A 80 5.51 -6.34 -19.12
N PHE A 81 5.99 -5.17 -19.50
CA PHE A 81 7.41 -4.83 -19.44
C PHE A 81 8.00 -4.99 -18.03
N GLY A 82 7.30 -4.57 -16.98
CA GLY A 82 7.78 -4.80 -15.59
C GLY A 82 7.54 -6.20 -15.03
N SER A 83 6.87 -7.08 -15.77
CA SER A 83 6.65 -8.48 -15.40
C SER A 83 7.64 -9.40 -16.12
N GLU A 84 7.78 -9.21 -17.42
CA GLU A 84 8.53 -10.08 -18.34
C GLU A 84 9.91 -9.52 -18.67
N GLY A 85 10.08 -8.19 -18.64
CA GLY A 85 11.33 -7.51 -18.99
C GLY A 85 12.51 -7.83 -18.07
N SER A 86 13.70 -7.49 -18.57
CA SER A 86 14.97 -7.75 -17.90
C SER A 86 15.04 -7.09 -16.53
N LYS A 87 15.37 -7.89 -15.52
CA LYS A 87 15.57 -7.40 -14.16
C LYS A 87 16.76 -6.43 -14.08
N ILE A 88 17.83 -6.67 -14.84
CA ILE A 88 19.01 -5.79 -14.93
C ILE A 88 18.62 -4.43 -15.52
N TYR A 89 17.87 -4.44 -16.63
CA TYR A 89 17.42 -3.20 -17.28
C TYR A 89 16.52 -2.37 -16.35
N LEU A 90 15.52 -3.01 -15.71
CA LEU A 90 14.57 -2.31 -14.83
C LEU A 90 15.23 -1.61 -13.65
N VAL A 91 16.46 -2.01 -13.28
CA VAL A 91 17.25 -1.34 -12.26
C VAL A 91 18.13 -0.24 -12.89
N LEU A 92 18.94 -0.57 -13.90
CA LEU A 92 19.90 0.39 -14.48
C LEU A 92 19.21 1.57 -15.18
N GLU A 93 18.09 1.34 -15.84
CA GLU A 93 17.32 2.37 -16.54
C GLU A 93 16.14 2.88 -15.69
N ARG A 94 16.27 2.84 -14.35
CA ARG A 94 15.19 3.21 -13.42
C ARG A 94 14.58 4.60 -13.67
N GLU A 95 15.38 5.57 -14.12
CA GLU A 95 14.90 6.92 -14.42
C GLU A 95 13.98 6.91 -15.64
N GLN A 96 14.41 6.23 -16.72
CA GLN A 96 13.61 6.07 -17.93
C GLN A 96 12.33 5.27 -17.66
N VAL A 97 12.41 4.18 -16.89
CA VAL A 97 11.26 3.36 -16.48
C VAL A 97 10.27 4.17 -15.65
N MET A 98 10.77 5.02 -14.73
CA MET A 98 9.93 5.88 -13.91
C MET A 98 9.28 7.00 -14.72
N ASN A 99 10.01 7.62 -15.65
CA ASN A 99 9.45 8.62 -16.56
C ASN A 99 8.30 8.02 -17.39
N ASN A 100 8.52 6.85 -17.97
CA ASN A 100 7.48 6.14 -18.74
C ASN A 100 6.26 5.81 -17.85
N PHE A 101 6.46 5.35 -16.61
CA PHE A 101 5.35 5.12 -15.68
C PHE A 101 4.57 6.41 -15.34
N GLN A 102 5.26 7.54 -15.17
CA GLN A 102 4.61 8.82 -14.91
C GLN A 102 3.83 9.32 -16.12
N GLU A 103 4.37 9.15 -17.33
CA GLU A 103 3.72 9.46 -18.59
C GLU A 103 2.43 8.65 -18.76
N VAL A 104 2.51 7.32 -18.63
CA VAL A 104 1.33 6.43 -18.69
C VAL A 104 0.29 6.79 -17.62
N THR A 105 0.73 7.07 -16.39
CA THR A 105 -0.18 7.50 -15.31
C THR A 105 -0.87 8.82 -15.64
N ALA A 106 -0.16 9.76 -16.28
CA ALA A 106 -0.72 11.02 -16.72
C ALA A 106 -1.71 10.84 -17.88
N MET A 107 -1.40 9.96 -18.84
CA MET A 107 -2.30 9.61 -19.93
C MET A 107 -3.61 9.01 -19.41
N LEU A 108 -3.53 8.06 -18.46
CA LEU A 108 -4.70 7.45 -17.82
C LEU A 108 -5.56 8.50 -17.08
N GLU A 109 -4.93 9.41 -16.34
CA GLU A 109 -5.66 10.47 -15.63
C GLU A 109 -6.33 11.44 -16.61
N GLN A 110 -5.62 11.84 -17.67
CA GLN A 110 -6.15 12.73 -18.69
C GLN A 110 -7.31 12.08 -19.45
N ALA A 111 -7.15 10.84 -19.91
CA ALA A 111 -8.19 10.13 -20.64
C ALA A 111 -9.44 9.90 -19.77
N LEU A 112 -9.24 9.47 -18.52
CA LEU A 112 -10.34 9.19 -17.60
C LEU A 112 -11.07 10.48 -17.16
N SER A 113 -10.35 11.61 -17.04
CA SER A 113 -10.96 12.91 -16.69
C SER A 113 -11.68 13.58 -17.84
N ALA A 114 -11.36 13.22 -19.09
CA ALA A 114 -12.05 13.69 -20.28
C ALA A 114 -13.43 13.04 -20.46
N ILE A 115 -13.69 11.90 -19.82
CA ILE A 115 -14.97 11.21 -19.91
C ILE A 115 -16.03 12.01 -19.11
N PRO A 116 -17.15 12.43 -19.73
CA PRO A 116 -18.22 13.11 -19.03
C PRO A 116 -19.07 12.10 -18.23
N ILE A 117 -18.52 11.61 -17.11
CA ILE A 117 -19.09 10.55 -16.26
C ILE A 117 -20.53 10.89 -15.82
N ASP A 118 -20.82 12.17 -15.57
CA ASP A 118 -22.17 12.64 -15.18
C ASP A 118 -23.22 12.39 -16.26
N LYS A 119 -22.83 12.38 -17.54
CA LYS A 119 -23.69 12.16 -18.69
C LYS A 119 -23.82 10.68 -19.08
N LEU A 120 -23.11 9.78 -18.39
CA LEU A 120 -23.19 8.34 -18.64
C LEU A 120 -24.35 7.72 -17.86
N ASP A 121 -25.09 6.83 -18.52
CA ASP A 121 -26.09 5.93 -17.94
C ASP A 121 -25.40 4.75 -17.24
N ILE A 122 -24.69 5.08 -16.16
CA ILE A 122 -24.04 4.15 -15.23
C ILE A 122 -24.46 4.52 -13.81
N SER A 123 -24.41 3.56 -12.90
CA SER A 123 -24.81 3.72 -11.51
C SER A 123 -23.95 4.77 -10.80
N ASP A 124 -24.56 5.51 -9.86
CA ASP A 124 -23.83 6.47 -9.02
C ASP A 124 -22.66 5.80 -8.26
N GLU A 125 -22.77 4.48 -7.99
CA GLU A 125 -21.70 3.68 -7.39
C GLU A 125 -20.47 3.57 -8.30
N VAL A 126 -20.68 3.30 -9.59
CA VAL A 126 -19.60 3.28 -10.59
C VAL A 126 -19.02 4.69 -10.78
N LYS A 127 -19.85 5.73 -10.82
CA LYS A 127 -19.36 7.13 -10.95
C LYS A 127 -18.40 7.50 -9.82
N GLU A 128 -18.78 7.23 -8.58
CA GLU A 128 -17.94 7.48 -7.39
C GLU A 128 -16.67 6.61 -7.38
N GLN A 129 -16.75 5.37 -7.88
CA GLN A 129 -15.58 4.50 -8.03
C GLN A 129 -14.57 5.04 -9.05
N VAL A 130 -15.05 5.59 -10.16
CA VAL A 130 -14.20 6.23 -11.18
C VAL A 130 -13.56 7.50 -10.62
N GLU A 131 -14.30 8.32 -9.86
CA GLU A 131 -13.75 9.50 -9.17
C GLU A 131 -12.65 9.12 -8.16
N LEU A 132 -12.83 8.03 -7.42
CA LEU A 132 -11.79 7.51 -6.52
C LEU A 132 -10.52 7.14 -7.29
N VAL A 133 -10.65 6.44 -8.41
CA VAL A 133 -9.52 6.07 -9.27
C VAL A 133 -8.81 7.32 -9.80
N LEU A 134 -9.56 8.33 -10.27
CA LEU A 134 -9.01 9.63 -10.69
C LEU A 134 -8.23 10.33 -9.58
N SER A 135 -8.78 10.37 -8.37
CA SER A 135 -8.10 10.94 -7.19
C SER A 135 -6.80 10.20 -6.88
N GLN A 136 -6.79 8.87 -7.00
CA GLN A 136 -5.60 8.04 -6.79
C GLN A 136 -4.53 8.30 -7.85
N PHE A 137 -4.90 8.49 -9.12
CA PHE A 137 -3.94 8.88 -10.16
C PHE A 137 -3.34 10.26 -9.91
N ARG A 138 -4.15 11.25 -9.51
CA ARG A 138 -3.65 12.60 -9.16
C ARG A 138 -2.67 12.57 -7.99
N ARG A 139 -2.92 11.74 -6.97
CA ARG A 139 -2.02 11.57 -5.82
C ARG A 139 -0.73 10.83 -6.16
N ALA A 140 -0.74 10.00 -7.21
CA ALA A 140 0.43 9.25 -7.65
C ALA A 140 1.43 10.09 -8.44
N LYS A 141 1.03 11.29 -8.92
CA LYS A 141 1.93 12.25 -9.58
C LYS A 141 3.01 12.70 -8.58
N GLY A 142 4.27 12.35 -8.87
CA GLY A 142 5.44 12.79 -8.09
C GLY A 142 5.95 11.83 -7.01
N TRP A 143 5.47 10.59 -6.95
CA TRP A 143 6.05 9.57 -6.07
C TRP A 143 7.28 8.93 -6.70
N VAL A 144 8.44 9.12 -6.06
CA VAL A 144 9.69 8.41 -6.35
C VAL A 144 10.01 7.57 -5.12
N ASP A 145 9.67 6.29 -5.15
CA ASP A 145 10.10 5.34 -4.11
C ASP A 145 11.49 4.82 -4.52
N THR A 146 12.53 5.19 -3.78
CA THR A 146 13.92 4.72 -3.97
C THR A 146 14.15 3.41 -3.23
N ALA A 147 13.25 2.44 -3.42
CA ALA A 147 13.51 1.08 -2.98
C ALA A 147 14.63 0.51 -3.85
N ASP A 148 15.76 0.19 -3.22
CA ASP A 148 16.93 -0.51 -3.77
C ASP A 148 18.05 0.35 -4.42
N ALA A 149 18.40 1.49 -3.82
CA ALA A 149 19.61 2.25 -4.18
C ALA A 149 20.89 1.39 -4.15
N GLU A 150 21.00 0.44 -3.22
CA GLU A 150 22.13 -0.50 -3.13
C GLU A 150 22.20 -1.45 -4.34
N LEU A 151 21.05 -1.97 -4.81
CA LEU A 151 21.00 -2.85 -6.00
C LEU A 151 21.39 -2.09 -7.27
N TYR A 152 20.99 -0.82 -7.36
CA TYR A 152 21.36 0.07 -8.44
C TYR A 152 22.87 0.35 -8.48
N GLU A 153 23.47 0.76 -7.35
CA GLU A 153 24.91 1.03 -7.29
C GLU A 153 25.74 -0.24 -7.54
N ASP A 154 25.28 -1.40 -7.06
CA ASP A 154 25.93 -2.69 -7.32
C ASP A 154 25.94 -3.02 -8.82
N LEU A 155 24.81 -2.87 -9.52
CA LEU A 155 24.73 -3.10 -10.97
C LEU A 155 25.55 -2.06 -11.75
N LEU A 156 25.49 -0.79 -11.36
CA LEU A 156 26.21 0.30 -12.00
C LEU A 156 27.74 0.12 -11.89
N SER A 157 28.21 -0.42 -10.76
CA SER A 157 29.62 -0.66 -10.50
C SER A 157 30.26 -1.70 -11.43
N ILE A 158 29.47 -2.65 -11.93
CA ILE A 158 29.88 -3.66 -12.91
C ILE A 158 29.62 -3.16 -14.33
N TYR A 159 28.48 -2.48 -14.54
CA TYR A 159 28.07 -1.96 -15.85
C TYR A 159 29.06 -0.93 -16.44
N ASN A 160 29.68 -0.11 -15.59
CA ASN A 160 30.64 0.93 -16.02
C ASN A 160 32.10 0.45 -16.12
N LYS A 161 32.41 -0.80 -15.75
CA LYS A 161 33.77 -1.36 -15.82
C LYS A 161 33.88 -2.31 -17.01
N SER A 162 34.76 -2.01 -17.96
CA SER A 162 34.85 -2.74 -19.23
C SER A 162 35.91 -3.86 -19.27
N ASP A 163 36.75 -4.05 -18.24
CA ASP A 163 37.95 -4.93 -18.37
C ASP A 163 38.47 -5.59 -17.06
N ASP A 164 37.76 -5.47 -15.92
CA ASP A 164 38.16 -6.11 -14.65
C ASP A 164 37.19 -7.24 -14.26
N ASP A 165 37.72 -8.35 -13.70
CA ASP A 165 36.90 -9.43 -13.14
C ASP A 165 35.99 -8.88 -12.02
N PRO A 166 34.65 -9.02 -12.15
CA PRO A 166 33.73 -8.45 -11.18
C PRO A 166 33.84 -9.15 -9.82
N ASP A 167 33.72 -8.36 -8.74
CA ASP A 167 33.81 -8.86 -7.36
C ASP A 167 32.80 -10.01 -7.12
N PRO A 168 33.27 -11.23 -6.79
CA PRO A 168 32.42 -12.38 -6.49
C PRO A 168 31.35 -12.11 -5.43
N ALA A 169 31.63 -11.24 -4.44
CA ALA A 169 30.68 -10.88 -3.40
C ALA A 169 29.55 -9.97 -3.92
N VAL A 170 29.85 -9.10 -4.89
CA VAL A 170 28.86 -8.27 -5.58
C VAL A 170 28.03 -9.15 -6.52
N LEU A 171 28.66 -10.05 -7.30
CA LEU A 171 27.96 -11.01 -8.16
C LEU A 171 27.01 -11.92 -7.38
N ARG A 172 27.42 -12.41 -6.19
CA ARG A 172 26.53 -13.21 -5.32
C ARG A 172 25.33 -12.41 -4.85
N ARG A 173 25.55 -11.18 -4.36
CA ARG A 173 24.49 -10.30 -3.89
C ARG A 173 23.52 -9.92 -5.02
N LEU A 174 24.04 -9.66 -6.22
CA LEU A 174 23.24 -9.41 -7.42
C LEU A 174 22.43 -10.65 -7.83
N ALA A 175 23.05 -11.84 -7.84
CA ALA A 175 22.35 -13.09 -8.15
C ALA A 175 21.22 -13.38 -7.15
N GLU A 176 21.43 -13.14 -5.86
CA GLU A 176 20.41 -13.34 -4.82
C GLU A 176 19.28 -12.29 -4.92
N LYS A 177 19.63 -11.00 -5.02
CA LYS A 177 18.63 -9.91 -5.08
C LYS A 177 17.82 -9.90 -6.39
N LEU A 178 18.46 -10.22 -7.52
CA LEU A 178 17.79 -10.37 -8.81
C LEU A 178 17.14 -11.76 -8.97
N GLN A 179 17.34 -12.69 -8.03
CA GLN A 179 16.84 -14.07 -8.12
C GLN A 179 17.31 -14.74 -9.44
N LEU A 180 18.62 -14.70 -9.68
CA LEU A 180 19.34 -15.30 -10.82
C LEU A 180 20.25 -16.43 -10.32
N THR A 181 19.71 -17.34 -9.52
CA THR A 181 20.46 -18.41 -8.84
C THR A 181 20.42 -19.73 -9.60
N GLY A 182 19.48 -19.91 -10.54
CA GLY A 182 19.33 -21.11 -11.38
C GLY A 182 19.57 -20.87 -12.88
N ILE A 183 19.82 -21.96 -13.61
CA ILE A 183 20.03 -21.94 -15.07
C ILE A 183 18.79 -21.44 -15.81
N THR A 184 17.60 -21.78 -15.32
CA THR A 184 16.31 -21.33 -15.88
C THR A 184 16.17 -19.82 -15.77
N ASP A 185 16.56 -19.25 -14.63
CA ASP A 185 16.44 -17.82 -14.35
C ASP A 185 17.41 -17.01 -15.22
N LEU A 186 18.64 -17.51 -15.37
CA LEU A 186 19.65 -16.91 -16.25
C LEU A 186 19.26 -16.98 -17.74
N LYS A 187 18.63 -18.09 -18.17
CA LYS A 187 18.10 -18.22 -19.55
C LYS A 187 16.93 -17.26 -19.79
N GLN A 188 16.00 -17.15 -18.85
CA GLN A 188 14.87 -16.21 -18.96
C GLN A 188 15.34 -14.75 -18.97
N GLU A 189 16.30 -14.39 -18.12
CA GLU A 189 16.88 -13.03 -18.11
C GLU A 189 17.62 -12.71 -19.41
N SER A 190 18.33 -13.68 -19.99
CA SER A 190 19.00 -13.52 -21.29
C SER A 190 18.02 -13.34 -22.44
N LEU A 191 16.90 -14.06 -22.46
CA LEU A 191 15.86 -13.92 -23.46
C LEU A 191 15.16 -12.57 -23.34
N ALA A 192 14.84 -12.14 -22.11
CA ALA A 192 14.23 -10.83 -21.86
C ALA A 192 15.12 -9.68 -22.33
N LEU A 193 16.44 -9.74 -22.09
CA LEU A 193 17.40 -8.74 -22.62
C LEU A 193 17.43 -8.74 -24.16
N GLN A 194 17.39 -9.90 -24.82
CA GLN A 194 17.41 -10.02 -26.28
C GLN A 194 16.13 -9.49 -26.93
N GLU A 195 14.96 -9.75 -26.34
CA GLU A 195 13.68 -9.23 -26.82
C GLU A 195 13.64 -7.69 -26.76
N MET A 196 14.28 -7.09 -25.76
CA MET A 196 14.42 -5.63 -25.66
C MET A 196 15.29 -5.01 -26.77
N VAL A 197 16.33 -5.73 -27.23
CA VAL A 197 17.12 -5.33 -28.40
C VAL A 197 16.26 -5.33 -29.66
N ALA A 198 15.39 -6.34 -29.82
CA ALA A 198 14.55 -6.49 -31.02
C ALA A 198 13.41 -5.45 -31.11
N ALA A 199 12.94 -4.92 -29.98
CA ALA A 199 11.85 -3.93 -29.92
C ALA A 199 12.31 -2.47 -30.16
N THR A 200 13.61 -2.19 -30.10
CA THR A 200 14.14 -0.82 -30.22
C THR A 200 14.49 -0.53 -31.70
N SER A 201 13.86 0.49 -32.30
CA SER A 201 14.09 0.86 -33.71
C SER A 201 15.34 1.71 -33.96
N GLU A 202 16.02 2.14 -32.90
CA GLU A 202 17.31 2.84 -32.92
C GLU A 202 18.46 1.86 -32.65
N ASP A 203 19.64 2.18 -33.18
CA ASP A 203 20.87 1.38 -33.03
C ASP A 203 21.11 1.02 -31.54
N PRO A 204 21.04 -0.26 -31.14
CA PRO A 204 21.03 -0.69 -29.73
C PRO A 204 22.42 -0.60 -29.03
N GLY A 205 23.34 0.21 -29.58
CA GLY A 205 24.74 -0.15 -29.79
C GLY A 205 25.73 -0.07 -28.63
N GLU A 206 25.31 0.02 -27.36
CA GLU A 206 26.31 -0.06 -26.26
C GLU A 206 25.74 -0.45 -24.89
N SER A 207 24.52 0.01 -24.55
CA SER A 207 23.93 -0.24 -23.23
C SER A 207 23.49 -1.68 -23.06
N ILE A 208 22.79 -2.25 -24.05
CA ILE A 208 22.27 -3.62 -23.96
C ILE A 208 23.39 -4.66 -24.10
N GLU A 209 24.45 -4.35 -24.86
CA GLU A 209 25.67 -5.17 -24.91
C GLU A 209 26.36 -5.23 -23.54
N ARG A 210 26.48 -4.10 -22.84
CA ARG A 210 27.00 -4.06 -21.46
C ARG A 210 26.12 -4.80 -20.46
N MET A 211 24.79 -4.70 -20.57
CA MET A 211 23.88 -5.50 -19.75
C MET A 211 24.02 -7.01 -20.02
N SER A 212 24.26 -7.39 -21.27
CA SER A 212 24.52 -8.78 -21.67
C SER A 212 25.85 -9.30 -21.14
N MET A 213 26.90 -8.46 -21.12
CA MET A 213 28.18 -8.78 -20.48
C MET A 213 28.03 -8.95 -18.97
N LEU A 214 27.25 -8.09 -18.31
CA LEU A 214 26.96 -8.20 -16.87
C LEU A 214 26.23 -9.52 -16.55
N LEU A 215 25.22 -9.90 -17.34
CA LEU A 215 24.53 -11.17 -17.18
C LEU A 215 25.47 -12.37 -17.37
N LYS A 216 26.41 -12.28 -18.32
CA LYS A 216 27.44 -13.30 -18.53
C LYS A 216 28.35 -13.46 -17.31
N SER A 217 28.79 -12.37 -16.70
CA SER A 217 29.60 -12.41 -15.47
C SER A 217 28.87 -13.05 -14.29
N ILE A 218 27.57 -12.78 -14.13
CA ILE A 218 26.72 -13.44 -13.12
C ILE A 218 26.60 -14.95 -13.42
N LYS A 219 26.40 -15.33 -14.68
CA LYS A 219 26.31 -16.72 -15.12
C LYS A 219 27.61 -17.49 -14.86
N ASP A 220 28.76 -16.91 -15.20
CA ASP A 220 30.07 -17.55 -15.03
C ASP A 220 30.40 -17.73 -13.54
N PHE A 221 30.07 -16.75 -12.69
CA PHE A 221 30.19 -16.87 -11.24
C PHE A 221 29.31 -17.99 -10.66
N MET A 222 28.03 -18.08 -11.06
CA MET A 222 27.12 -19.15 -10.60
C MET A 222 27.57 -20.56 -11.02
N GLN A 223 28.27 -20.69 -12.14
CA GLN A 223 28.86 -21.96 -12.58
C GLN A 223 30.11 -22.35 -11.77
N THR A 224 30.86 -21.39 -11.21
CA THR A 224 32.05 -21.65 -10.36
C THR A 224 31.72 -22.02 -8.91
N GLU A 225 30.64 -21.46 -8.33
CA GLU A 225 30.20 -21.83 -6.96
C GLU A 225 29.43 -23.16 -6.91
N ASN A 226 28.87 -23.61 -8.04
CA ASN A 226 28.12 -24.86 -8.15
C ASN A 226 28.53 -25.66 -9.42
N PRO A 227 29.53 -26.56 -9.34
CA PRO A 227 30.07 -27.24 -10.52
C PRO A 227 29.12 -28.22 -11.23
N ASN A 228 27.92 -28.49 -10.67
CA ASN A 228 26.87 -29.30 -11.31
C ASN A 228 25.88 -28.46 -12.15
N LEU A 229 25.99 -27.12 -12.20
CA LEU A 229 25.13 -26.26 -13.03
C LEU A 229 25.46 -26.28 -14.54
N GLY A 230 26.53 -26.96 -14.97
CA GLY A 230 27.03 -26.93 -16.36
C GLY A 230 27.03 -28.27 -17.10
N ALA A 231 26.53 -29.36 -16.51
CA ALA A 231 26.63 -30.70 -17.10
C ALA A 231 25.59 -30.99 -18.19
N SER A 232 25.45 -30.09 -19.15
CA SER A 232 24.92 -30.32 -20.50
C SER A 232 25.22 -29.03 -21.27
N GLU A 233 26.41 -28.87 -21.81
CA GLU A 233 26.68 -29.18 -23.22
C GLU A 233 28.20 -29.25 -23.44
N LYS A 234 28.68 -30.35 -24.00
CA LYS A 234 30.08 -30.57 -24.36
C LYS A 234 30.36 -29.97 -25.74
N HIS A 235 31.46 -29.25 -25.91
CA HIS A 235 32.28 -29.34 -27.14
C HIS A 235 33.78 -29.10 -26.87
N SER A 236 34.53 -30.21 -26.97
CA SER A 236 35.94 -30.44 -27.36
C SER A 236 36.98 -29.31 -27.50
N SER A 237 38.09 -29.43 -26.74
CA SER A 237 39.50 -29.52 -27.20
C SER A 237 40.45 -29.44 -25.96
N GLY A 238 41.08 -30.51 -25.46
CA GLY A 238 42.49 -30.92 -25.71
C GLY A 238 43.52 -29.85 -25.29
N VAL A 239 44.53 -30.00 -24.41
CA VAL A 239 45.49 -31.10 -24.15
C VAL A 239 46.41 -30.71 -22.94
N HIS A 240 46.83 -31.70 -22.13
CA HIS A 240 48.00 -31.82 -21.18
C HIS A 240 48.19 -30.81 -20.00
N GLY A 241 48.68 -31.18 -18.80
CA GLY A 241 49.46 -32.34 -18.34
C GLY A 241 49.51 -32.50 -16.81
N GLN A 242 50.28 -33.50 -16.36
CA GLN A 242 50.19 -34.26 -15.11
C GLN A 242 50.79 -33.65 -13.81
N ALA A 243 50.18 -34.07 -12.69
CA ALA A 243 50.74 -34.55 -11.41
C ALA A 243 51.74 -33.70 -10.59
N SER A 244 51.46 -33.52 -9.29
CA SER A 244 52.08 -34.31 -8.19
C SER A 244 51.70 -33.76 -6.80
N ALA A 245 51.63 -34.66 -5.82
CA ALA A 245 51.45 -34.38 -4.40
C ALA A 245 52.81 -34.20 -3.70
N ASP A 246 52.92 -33.27 -2.73
CA ASP A 246 53.85 -33.43 -1.59
C ASP A 246 53.45 -32.53 -0.40
N GLY A 247 53.65 -33.04 0.81
CA GLY A 247 53.34 -32.39 2.08
C GLY A 247 54.62 -31.92 2.80
N SER A 248 54.66 -30.63 3.15
CA SER A 248 55.58 -30.04 4.12
C SER A 248 54.88 -28.86 4.84
N PRO A 249 55.31 -28.46 6.06
CA PRO A 249 54.48 -27.68 6.99
C PRO A 249 54.32 -26.25 6.45
N LYS A 250 53.07 -25.86 6.13
CA LYS A 250 52.77 -24.54 5.56
C LYS A 250 53.30 -23.45 6.50
N SER A 251 54.35 -22.75 6.07
CA SER A 251 54.73 -21.49 6.69
C SER A 251 53.52 -20.56 6.62
N LEU A 252 53.18 -19.95 7.75
CA LEU A 252 52.06 -19.02 7.84
C LEU A 252 52.43 -17.72 7.13
N VAL A 253 52.17 -17.70 5.82
CA VAL A 253 52.39 -16.52 4.98
C VAL A 253 51.25 -15.54 5.24
N ILE A 254 51.55 -14.46 5.96
CA ILE A 254 50.61 -13.34 6.13
C ILE A 254 50.36 -12.72 4.75
N PRO A 255 49.10 -12.67 4.27
CA PRO A 255 48.74 -12.03 3.01
C PRO A 255 49.20 -10.58 2.95
N ASP A 256 49.68 -10.15 1.79
CA ASP A 256 50.25 -8.81 1.61
C ASP A 256 49.23 -7.70 1.89
N ASP A 257 47.95 -7.97 1.65
CA ASP A 257 46.84 -7.04 1.93
C ASP A 257 46.61 -6.79 3.43
N PHE A 258 47.15 -7.65 4.29
CA PHE A 258 47.08 -7.50 5.74
C PHE A 258 48.33 -6.86 6.34
N ARG A 259 49.35 -6.59 5.52
CA ARG A 259 50.62 -5.98 5.94
C ARG A 259 50.63 -4.48 5.70
N CYS A 260 51.15 -3.73 6.67
CA CYS A 260 51.31 -2.28 6.54
C CYS A 260 52.42 -2.01 5.51
N PRO A 261 52.19 -1.21 4.46
CA PRO A 261 53.24 -0.96 3.46
C PRO A 261 54.46 -0.18 3.98
N ILE A 262 54.37 0.46 5.15
CA ILE A 262 55.51 1.18 5.78
C ILE A 262 56.33 0.23 6.66
N SER A 263 55.69 -0.57 7.53
CA SER A 263 56.41 -1.47 8.45
C SER A 263 56.60 -2.89 7.91
N LEU A 264 55.83 -3.27 6.88
CA LEU A 264 55.73 -4.61 6.28
C LEU A 264 55.23 -5.71 7.24
N GLU A 265 54.74 -5.30 8.41
CA GLU A 265 54.16 -6.15 9.45
C GLU A 265 52.64 -6.14 9.41
N LEU A 266 52.00 -7.15 10.03
CA LEU A 266 50.54 -7.26 10.12
C LEU A 266 49.92 -6.00 10.76
N MET A 267 48.95 -5.40 10.08
CA MET A 267 48.24 -4.21 10.56
C MET A 267 47.33 -4.55 11.74
N LYS A 268 47.51 -3.83 12.85
CA LYS A 268 46.73 -3.96 14.07
C LYS A 268 45.57 -2.95 14.09
N ASP A 269 45.81 -1.78 13.52
CA ASP A 269 44.76 -0.81 13.19
C ASP A 269 44.97 -0.23 11.80
N PRO A 270 44.38 -0.88 10.79
CA PRO A 270 44.45 -0.38 9.42
C PRO A 270 43.64 0.90 9.27
N VAL A 271 44.26 1.92 8.66
CA VAL A 271 43.69 3.23 8.41
C VAL A 271 44.06 3.74 7.01
N ILE A 272 43.14 4.47 6.40
CA ILE A 272 43.18 4.90 5.00
C ILE A 272 43.52 6.38 4.93
N VAL A 273 44.51 6.74 4.13
CA VAL A 273 44.81 8.15 3.77
C VAL A 273 44.07 8.57 2.51
N SER A 274 44.08 9.85 2.14
CA SER A 274 43.25 10.40 1.06
C SER A 274 43.49 9.79 -0.33
N THR A 275 44.62 9.09 -0.53
CA THR A 275 44.91 8.32 -1.75
C THR A 275 44.32 6.91 -1.75
N GLY A 276 43.57 6.53 -0.72
CA GLY A 276 42.91 5.22 -0.61
C GLY A 276 43.83 4.09 -0.14
N GLN A 277 45.13 4.34 0.08
CA GLN A 277 46.06 3.33 0.60
C GLN A 277 45.89 3.16 2.11
N THR A 278 45.98 1.91 2.56
CA THR A 278 45.79 1.55 3.96
C THR A 278 47.13 1.24 4.65
N TYR A 279 47.33 1.79 5.84
CA TYR A 279 48.53 1.66 6.65
C TYR A 279 48.16 1.36 8.09
N GLU A 280 49.13 0.90 8.89
CA GLU A 280 48.99 0.94 10.35
C GLU A 280 48.98 2.41 10.81
N ARG A 281 48.01 2.79 11.65
CA ARG A 281 47.82 4.22 12.00
C ARG A 281 49.06 4.85 12.59
N ALA A 282 49.73 4.17 13.51
CA ALA A 282 50.93 4.70 14.15
C ALA A 282 52.09 4.95 13.16
N CYS A 283 52.13 4.21 12.04
CA CYS A 283 53.17 4.36 11.03
C CYS A 283 52.89 5.55 10.11
N ILE A 284 51.64 5.70 9.67
CA ILE A 284 51.27 6.77 8.73
C ILE A 284 51.07 8.13 9.42
N GLU A 285 50.64 8.14 10.68
CA GLU A 285 50.58 9.37 11.49
C GLU A 285 51.98 9.97 11.68
N LYS A 286 52.98 9.14 12.04
CA LYS A 286 54.39 9.59 12.14
C LYS A 286 54.95 10.11 10.82
N TRP A 287 54.57 9.49 9.70
CA TRP A 287 54.98 9.93 8.38
C TRP A 287 54.44 11.32 8.04
N LEU A 288 53.18 11.57 8.34
CA LEU A 288 52.54 12.87 8.13
C LEU A 288 53.04 13.95 9.10
N GLU A 289 53.26 13.59 10.36
CA GLU A 289 53.80 14.49 11.40
C GLU A 289 55.26 14.90 11.12
N ALA A 290 56.04 14.07 10.44
CA ALA A 290 57.37 14.41 9.94
C ALA A 290 57.36 15.46 8.80
N GLY A 291 56.17 15.94 8.40
CA GLY A 291 55.99 16.97 7.38
C GLY A 291 55.88 16.44 5.95
N HIS A 292 55.79 15.11 5.78
CA HIS A 292 55.65 14.51 4.45
C HIS A 292 54.18 14.53 4.01
N GLY A 293 53.86 15.43 3.08
CA GLY A 293 52.54 15.54 2.46
C GLY A 293 52.28 14.56 1.32
N THR A 294 52.96 13.41 1.28
CA THR A 294 52.86 12.42 0.19
C THR A 294 52.60 11.02 0.73
N CYS A 295 51.92 10.20 -0.05
CA CYS A 295 51.61 8.82 0.26
C CYS A 295 52.88 7.95 0.18
N PRO A 296 53.29 7.25 1.25
CA PRO A 296 54.55 6.49 1.27
C PRO A 296 54.69 5.44 0.15
N LYS A 297 53.60 4.70 -0.14
CA LYS A 297 53.63 3.60 -1.12
C LYS A 297 53.55 4.09 -2.57
N THR A 298 52.77 5.14 -2.83
CA THR A 298 52.51 5.62 -4.20
C THR A 298 53.25 6.92 -4.55
N GLN A 299 53.90 7.54 -3.57
CA GLN A 299 54.60 8.84 -3.65
C GLN A 299 53.75 10.04 -4.11
N GLN A 300 52.45 9.85 -4.27
CA GLN A 300 51.51 10.91 -4.67
C GLN A 300 51.24 11.88 -3.53
N THR A 301 51.11 13.17 -3.83
CA THR A 301 50.77 14.21 -2.85
C THR A 301 49.39 13.98 -2.27
N LEU A 302 49.32 13.91 -0.93
CA LEU A 302 48.09 13.74 -0.19
C LEU A 302 47.31 15.05 -0.21
N SER A 303 46.13 15.00 -0.81
CA SER A 303 45.16 16.10 -0.82
C SER A 303 44.66 16.48 0.58
N SER A 304 44.77 15.58 1.56
CA SER A 304 44.43 15.81 2.96
C SER A 304 45.26 14.91 3.87
N THR A 305 45.67 15.44 5.03
CA THR A 305 46.34 14.67 6.10
C THR A 305 45.37 13.91 7.00
N ALA A 306 44.06 13.99 6.75
CA ALA A 306 43.06 13.27 7.51
C ALA A 306 43.13 11.75 7.23
N ILE A 307 43.09 10.95 8.29
CA ILE A 307 43.24 9.49 8.21
C ILE A 307 41.99 8.79 8.75
N THR A 308 41.39 7.93 7.93
CA THR A 308 40.08 7.32 8.18
C THR A 308 40.24 5.85 8.59
N PRO A 309 39.65 5.37 9.71
CA PRO A 309 39.81 3.96 10.11
C PRO A 309 39.18 2.96 9.13
N ASN A 310 39.89 1.87 8.81
CA ASN A 310 39.39 0.79 7.95
C ASN A 310 38.84 -0.37 8.79
N TYR A 311 37.58 -0.24 9.23
CA TYR A 311 36.89 -1.21 10.09
C TYR A 311 36.73 -2.60 9.44
N VAL A 312 36.59 -2.62 8.12
CA VAL A 312 36.41 -3.85 7.33
C VAL A 312 37.69 -4.65 7.29
N LEU A 313 38.82 -4.03 6.89
CA LEU A 313 40.10 -4.71 6.86
C LEU A 313 40.54 -5.19 8.24
N ARG A 314 40.22 -4.43 9.30
CA ARG A 314 40.50 -4.86 10.68
C ARG A 314 39.71 -6.12 11.08
N SER A 315 38.46 -6.24 10.63
CA SER A 315 37.62 -7.42 10.89
C SER A 315 38.11 -8.64 10.11
N LEU A 316 38.54 -8.43 8.86
CA LEU A 316 39.15 -9.47 8.01
C LEU A 316 40.49 -9.96 8.56
N ILE A 317 41.35 -9.05 9.07
CA ILE A 317 42.61 -9.41 9.73
C ILE A 317 42.34 -10.21 11.01
N ALA A 318 41.34 -9.81 11.81
CA ALA A 318 40.97 -10.54 13.03
C ALA A 318 40.47 -11.96 12.71
N GLN A 319 39.61 -12.10 11.70
CA GLN A 319 39.09 -13.40 11.25
C GLN A 319 40.20 -14.28 10.64
N TRP A 320 41.12 -13.69 9.88
CA TRP A 320 42.30 -14.39 9.35
C TRP A 320 43.22 -14.85 10.47
N CYS A 321 43.49 -14.01 11.48
CA CYS A 321 44.28 -14.39 12.66
C CYS A 321 43.65 -15.56 13.42
N GLU A 322 42.34 -15.51 13.67
CA GLU A 322 41.59 -16.56 14.37
C GLU A 322 41.62 -17.89 13.61
N THR A 323 41.44 -17.84 12.29
CA THR A 323 41.49 -19.02 11.40
C THR A 323 42.88 -19.67 11.36
N ASN A 324 43.93 -18.88 11.61
CA ASN A 324 45.32 -19.31 11.56
C ASN A 324 45.95 -19.52 12.95
N GLY A 325 45.16 -19.45 14.02
CA GLY A 325 45.61 -19.67 15.40
C GLY A 325 46.50 -18.56 15.98
N ILE A 326 46.43 -17.34 15.43
CA ILE A 326 47.20 -16.16 15.85
C ILE A 326 46.29 -15.25 16.69
N GLU A 327 46.77 -14.77 17.85
CA GLU A 327 45.95 -13.97 18.76
C GLU A 327 45.65 -12.57 18.17
N PRO A 328 44.37 -12.13 18.07
CA PRO A 328 44.01 -10.89 17.38
C PRO A 328 44.45 -9.63 18.15
N PRO A 329 44.95 -8.60 17.47
CA PRO A 329 45.53 -7.42 18.12
C PRO A 329 44.46 -6.51 18.78
N LYS A 330 44.59 -6.23 20.08
CA LYS A 330 43.70 -5.35 20.85
C LYS A 330 44.23 -3.90 20.92
N ARG A 331 43.34 -2.89 20.82
CA ARG A 331 43.71 -1.47 20.98
C ARG A 331 43.42 -0.91 22.38
N SER A 332 44.38 -0.14 22.90
CA SER A 332 44.20 0.80 24.01
C SER A 332 43.24 1.93 23.62
N SER A 333 42.20 2.12 24.43
CA SER A 333 41.12 3.09 24.26
C SER A 333 41.52 4.51 24.68
N ASN A 334 41.12 5.55 23.91
CA ASN A 334 40.77 6.87 24.46
C ASN A 334 40.02 7.80 23.47
N GLY A 335 38.93 8.41 23.95
CA GLY A 335 38.30 9.68 23.48
C GLY A 335 37.12 9.56 22.49
N LYS A 336 35.83 9.48 22.92
CA LYS A 336 34.87 10.52 23.40
C LYS A 336 34.01 11.21 22.29
N PRO A 337 32.77 11.66 22.61
CA PRO A 337 31.56 11.33 21.85
C PRO A 337 30.94 12.51 21.08
N SER A 338 30.19 12.21 20.01
CA SER A 338 29.19 13.11 19.41
C SER A 338 27.77 12.60 19.70
N LYS A 339 26.82 13.53 19.86
CA LYS A 339 25.52 13.33 20.48
C LYS A 339 24.54 12.56 19.58
N GLY A 340 24.12 11.39 20.06
CA GLY A 340 23.02 10.56 19.52
C GLY A 340 22.74 9.36 20.43
N GLY A 341 22.74 9.58 21.75
CA GLY A 341 22.89 8.54 22.79
C GLY A 341 21.66 7.68 23.12
N SER A 342 20.77 7.35 22.17
CA SER A 342 19.57 6.54 22.49
C SER A 342 19.33 5.31 21.60
N ALA A 343 19.88 5.23 20.37
CA ALA A 343 19.49 4.17 19.43
C ALA A 343 20.14 2.80 19.69
N CYS A 344 21.39 2.77 20.16
CA CYS A 344 22.16 1.51 20.29
C CYS A 344 21.73 0.65 21.49
N ALA A 345 21.39 1.27 22.62
CA ALA A 345 20.94 0.55 23.82
C ALA A 345 19.54 -0.08 23.64
N GLU A 346 18.64 0.62 22.95
CA GLU A 346 17.29 0.13 22.68
C GLU A 346 17.31 -1.01 21.65
N ARG A 347 18.21 -0.98 20.64
CA ARG A 347 18.34 -2.09 19.67
C ARG A 347 18.80 -3.40 20.31
N ALA A 348 19.85 -3.35 21.15
CA ALA A 348 20.31 -4.53 21.90
C ALA A 348 19.22 -5.07 22.84
N LYS A 349 18.43 -4.17 23.46
CA LYS A 349 17.27 -4.57 24.27
C LYS A 349 16.22 -5.28 23.41
N VAL A 350 15.88 -4.73 22.23
CA VAL A 350 14.92 -5.35 21.30
C VAL A 350 15.38 -6.75 20.89
N ASP A 351 16.65 -6.94 20.53
CA ASP A 351 17.18 -8.25 20.11
C ASP A 351 17.08 -9.33 21.21
N ILE A 352 17.20 -8.94 22.48
CA ILE A 352 16.97 -9.84 23.63
C ILE A 352 15.49 -10.21 23.70
N LEU A 353 14.59 -9.24 23.52
CA LEU A 353 13.14 -9.49 23.54
C LEU A 353 12.72 -10.41 22.38
N LEU A 354 13.32 -10.29 21.18
CA LEU A 354 13.00 -11.18 20.06
C LEU A 354 13.39 -12.64 20.32
N ARG A 355 14.54 -12.86 20.98
CA ARG A 355 14.94 -14.21 21.43
C ARG A 355 13.97 -14.78 22.47
N LYS A 356 13.39 -13.94 23.32
CA LYS A 356 12.36 -14.37 24.27
C LYS A 356 11.02 -14.68 23.58
N LEU A 357 10.63 -13.89 22.58
CA LEU A 357 9.42 -14.16 21.78
C LEU A 357 9.48 -15.50 21.05
N THR A 358 10.67 -15.96 20.67
CA THR A 358 10.89 -17.24 19.97
C THR A 358 11.10 -18.42 20.92
N SER A 359 11.13 -18.19 22.23
CA SER A 359 11.23 -19.27 23.22
C SER A 359 9.90 -20.03 23.36
N ASP A 360 9.96 -21.30 23.74
CA ASP A 360 8.77 -22.12 24.01
C ASP A 360 8.08 -21.78 25.34
N ASN A 361 8.66 -20.87 26.13
CA ASN A 361 8.13 -20.48 27.43
C ASN A 361 7.13 -19.33 27.28
N ILE A 362 5.87 -19.61 27.61
CA ILE A 362 4.79 -18.60 27.52
C ILE A 362 5.04 -17.36 28.39
N GLU A 363 5.73 -17.50 29.52
CA GLU A 363 6.07 -16.36 30.39
C GLU A 363 7.10 -15.44 29.72
N ASP A 364 8.08 -16.01 29.03
CA ASP A 364 9.08 -15.23 28.28
C ASP A 364 8.45 -14.55 27.08
N GLN A 365 7.58 -15.24 26.34
CA GLN A 365 6.79 -14.64 25.25
C GLN A 365 5.91 -13.49 25.77
N ARG A 366 5.18 -13.71 26.88
CA ARG A 366 4.29 -12.71 27.48
C ARG A 366 5.07 -11.48 27.92
N SER A 367 6.14 -11.68 28.68
CA SER A 367 7.00 -10.60 29.16
C SER A 367 7.61 -9.83 28.00
N ALA A 368 8.10 -10.53 26.96
CA ALA A 368 8.71 -9.89 25.81
C ALA A 368 7.70 -9.09 24.98
N ALA A 369 6.52 -9.63 24.70
CA ALA A 369 5.45 -8.92 24.01
C ALA A 369 5.00 -7.69 24.81
N GLY A 370 4.90 -7.81 26.14
CA GLY A 370 4.56 -6.71 27.04
C GLY A 370 5.61 -5.58 27.03
N GLU A 371 6.89 -5.92 27.04
CA GLU A 371 7.99 -4.94 26.95
C GLU A 371 8.03 -4.26 25.57
N LEU A 372 7.88 -5.02 24.48
CA LEU A 372 7.82 -4.45 23.12
C LEU A 372 6.63 -3.50 22.95
N ARG A 373 5.46 -3.85 23.52
CA ARG A 373 4.29 -2.96 23.59
C ARG A 373 4.64 -1.63 24.26
N LEU A 374 5.33 -1.66 25.40
CA LEU A 374 5.73 -0.46 26.14
C LEU A 374 6.77 0.36 25.39
N LEU A 375 7.77 -0.29 24.77
CA LEU A 375 8.79 0.39 23.97
C LEU A 375 8.17 1.09 22.76
N ALA A 376 7.28 0.41 22.03
CA ALA A 376 6.58 0.96 20.87
C ALA A 376 5.65 2.12 21.25
N LYS A 377 5.14 2.18 22.48
CA LYS A 377 4.30 3.30 22.96
C LYS A 377 5.10 4.60 23.16
N ARG A 378 6.38 4.49 23.54
CA ARG A 378 7.19 5.64 24.02
C ARG A 378 7.43 6.72 22.96
N ASN A 379 7.89 6.34 21.76
CA ASN A 379 8.26 7.29 20.72
C ASN A 379 8.28 6.62 19.33
N ALA A 380 8.45 7.42 18.28
CA ALA A 380 8.49 6.95 16.89
C ALA A 380 9.75 6.14 16.57
N ASP A 381 10.93 6.55 17.05
CA ASP A 381 12.21 5.87 16.78
C ASP A 381 12.21 4.41 17.26
N ASN A 382 11.61 4.14 18.42
CA ASN A 382 11.43 2.78 18.94
C ASN A 382 10.53 1.96 18.03
N ARG A 383 9.47 2.56 17.46
CA ARG A 383 8.56 1.87 16.53
C ARG A 383 9.29 1.44 15.27
N VAL A 384 10.16 2.30 14.74
CA VAL A 384 11.01 1.99 13.58
C VAL A 384 12.02 0.89 13.94
N CYS A 385 12.77 1.06 15.04
CA CYS A 385 13.77 0.10 15.50
C CYS A 385 13.19 -1.31 15.73
N ILE A 386 12.03 -1.41 16.39
CA ILE A 386 11.35 -2.69 16.63
C ILE A 386 10.93 -3.36 15.31
N ALA A 387 10.43 -2.58 14.35
CA ALA A 387 10.02 -3.11 13.06
C ALA A 387 11.21 -3.56 12.21
N GLU A 388 12.30 -2.78 12.18
CA GLU A 388 13.55 -3.11 11.49
C GLU A 388 14.25 -4.33 12.08
N ALA A 389 14.16 -4.53 13.39
CA ALA A 389 14.71 -5.70 14.06
C ALA A 389 13.94 -7.00 13.73
N GLY A 390 12.80 -6.93 13.04
CA GLY A 390 12.03 -8.11 12.64
C GLY A 390 11.02 -8.59 13.70
N ALA A 391 10.58 -7.71 14.60
CA ALA A 391 9.60 -8.09 15.63
C ALA A 391 8.20 -8.39 15.09
N ILE A 392 7.81 -7.77 13.97
CA ILE A 392 6.43 -7.80 13.45
C ILE A 392 5.95 -9.23 13.17
N PRO A 393 6.66 -10.08 12.37
CA PRO A 393 6.22 -11.45 12.13
C PRO A 393 6.10 -12.29 13.40
N LEU A 394 6.98 -12.08 14.38
CA LEU A 394 6.94 -12.79 15.67
C LEU A 394 5.69 -12.39 16.48
N LEU A 395 5.38 -11.09 16.55
CA LEU A 395 4.16 -10.60 17.18
C LEU A 395 2.89 -11.09 16.48
N VAL A 396 2.92 -11.21 15.15
CA VAL A 396 1.80 -11.78 14.36
C VAL A 396 1.58 -13.26 14.72
N GLY A 397 2.65 -14.04 14.87
CA GLY A 397 2.55 -15.44 15.32
C GLY A 397 1.85 -15.58 16.68
N LEU A 398 2.08 -14.64 17.59
CA LEU A 398 1.46 -14.63 18.92
C LEU A 398 -0.02 -14.25 18.92
N LEU A 399 -0.60 -13.77 17.82
CA LEU A 399 -2.04 -13.48 17.75
C LEU A 399 -2.92 -14.74 17.86
N SER A 400 -2.35 -15.91 17.56
CA SER A 400 -3.05 -17.21 17.61
C SER A 400 -2.76 -17.99 18.91
N THR A 401 -2.06 -17.39 19.87
CA THR A 401 -1.78 -18.05 21.16
C THR A 401 -3.04 -18.23 21.99
N SER A 402 -3.09 -19.31 22.79
CA SER A 402 -4.19 -19.57 23.72
C SER A 402 -4.10 -18.74 25.01
N ASP A 403 -2.96 -18.10 25.29
CA ASP A 403 -2.78 -17.24 26.47
C ASP A 403 -3.36 -15.83 26.22
N PRO A 404 -4.46 -15.43 26.90
CA PRO A 404 -5.13 -14.17 26.59
C PRO A 404 -4.26 -12.93 26.82
N ARG A 405 -3.36 -12.97 27.81
CA ARG A 405 -2.47 -11.84 28.13
C ARG A 405 -1.38 -11.65 27.08
N THR A 406 -0.76 -12.74 26.61
CA THR A 406 0.20 -12.70 25.50
C THR A 406 -0.46 -12.22 24.22
N GLN A 407 -1.67 -12.72 23.90
CA GLN A 407 -2.44 -12.28 22.74
C GLN A 407 -2.77 -10.78 22.80
N GLU A 408 -3.21 -10.28 23.95
CA GLU A 408 -3.48 -8.86 24.19
C GLU A 408 -2.20 -8.01 24.02
N HIS A 409 -1.08 -8.44 24.60
CA HIS A 409 0.20 -7.73 24.45
C HIS A 409 0.66 -7.69 22.99
N ALA A 410 0.52 -8.80 22.25
CA ALA A 410 0.88 -8.87 20.84
C ALA A 410 0.06 -7.91 19.98
N VAL A 411 -1.28 -7.94 20.08
CA VAL A 411 -2.13 -7.02 19.29
C VAL A 411 -1.91 -5.56 19.68
N THR A 412 -1.66 -5.27 20.96
CA THR A 412 -1.41 -3.89 21.40
C THR A 412 -0.02 -3.39 20.97
N ALA A 413 0.97 -4.27 20.88
CA ALA A 413 2.27 -3.92 20.30
C ALA A 413 2.10 -3.59 18.81
N LEU A 414 1.34 -4.39 18.05
CA LEU A 414 1.02 -4.11 16.65
C LEU A 414 0.27 -2.79 16.47
N LEU A 415 -0.71 -2.49 17.34
CA LEU A 415 -1.39 -1.19 17.37
C LEU A 415 -0.40 -0.04 17.52
N ASN A 416 0.50 -0.13 18.51
CA ASN A 416 1.47 0.93 18.73
C ASN A 416 2.41 1.06 17.53
N LEU A 417 2.88 -0.05 16.96
CA LEU A 417 3.73 -0.05 15.77
C LEU A 417 3.03 0.54 14.54
N SER A 418 1.72 0.32 14.37
CA SER A 418 0.95 0.82 13.23
C SER A 418 0.71 2.34 13.26
N ILE A 419 1.00 3.02 14.37
CA ILE A 419 0.97 4.49 14.46
C ILE A 419 2.05 5.11 13.54
N CYS A 420 3.13 4.39 13.25
CA CYS A 420 4.15 4.80 12.28
C CYS A 420 3.72 4.39 10.86
N GLU A 421 3.64 5.35 9.94
CA GLU A 421 3.24 5.11 8.55
C GLU A 421 4.13 4.07 7.84
N ASP A 422 5.45 4.17 8.00
CA ASP A 422 6.43 3.26 7.37
C ASP A 422 6.26 1.79 7.82
N ASN A 423 5.70 1.59 9.03
CA ASN A 423 5.46 0.27 9.57
C ASN A 423 4.18 -0.38 9.04
N LYS A 424 3.18 0.40 8.59
CA LYS A 424 1.89 -0.14 8.14
C LYS A 424 2.06 -1.14 7.00
N GLY A 425 2.92 -0.81 6.04
CA GLY A 425 3.26 -1.71 4.93
C GLY A 425 3.88 -3.02 5.41
N ARG A 426 4.82 -2.96 6.36
CA ARG A 426 5.46 -4.16 6.96
C ARG A 426 4.46 -5.03 7.72
N ILE A 427 3.55 -4.43 8.48
CA ILE A 427 2.48 -5.14 9.20
C ILE A 427 1.56 -5.88 8.21
N ILE A 428 1.11 -5.21 7.15
CA ILE A 428 0.25 -5.83 6.14
C ILE A 428 0.97 -6.96 5.41
N SER A 429 2.20 -6.73 4.94
CA SER A 429 3.00 -7.73 4.22
C SER A 429 3.37 -8.95 5.07
N SER A 430 3.38 -8.82 6.41
CA SER A 430 3.59 -9.95 7.33
C SER A 430 2.36 -10.87 7.49
N GLY A 431 1.24 -10.57 6.82
CA GLY A 431 0.02 -11.36 6.93
C GLY A 431 -0.72 -11.15 8.25
N ALA A 432 -0.59 -9.97 8.88
CA ALA A 432 -1.17 -9.70 10.20
C ALA A 432 -2.72 -9.70 10.23
N VAL A 433 -3.38 -9.36 9.10
CA VAL A 433 -4.82 -9.08 9.07
C VAL A 433 -5.67 -10.27 9.56
N PRO A 434 -5.50 -11.52 9.08
CA PRO A 434 -6.27 -12.67 9.60
C PRO A 434 -6.09 -12.89 11.11
N GLY A 435 -4.87 -12.72 11.63
CA GLY A 435 -4.59 -12.84 13.06
C GLY A 435 -5.26 -11.73 13.87
N ILE A 436 -5.23 -10.48 13.40
CA ILE A 436 -5.90 -9.37 14.07
C ILE A 436 -7.43 -9.58 14.08
N VAL A 437 -8.00 -10.09 12.98
CA VAL A 437 -9.43 -10.44 12.91
C VAL A 437 -9.78 -11.60 13.85
N HIS A 438 -8.90 -12.58 14.01
CA HIS A 438 -9.09 -13.64 14.99
C HIS A 438 -9.17 -13.08 16.42
N VAL A 439 -8.24 -12.18 16.79
CA VAL A 439 -8.26 -11.50 18.10
C VAL A 439 -9.51 -10.65 18.28
N LEU A 440 -9.96 -9.94 17.24
CA LEU A 440 -11.19 -9.15 17.27
C LEU A 440 -12.45 -9.99 17.56
N LYS A 441 -12.47 -11.24 17.10
CA LYS A 441 -13.59 -12.18 17.31
C LYS A 441 -13.54 -12.85 18.68
N ASN A 442 -12.35 -13.31 19.09
CA ASN A 442 -12.21 -14.28 20.18
C ASN A 442 -11.40 -13.79 21.39
N GLY A 443 -10.75 -12.64 21.29
CA GLY A 443 -9.89 -12.10 22.36
C GLY A 443 -10.66 -11.58 23.56
N CYS A 444 -9.94 -11.24 24.63
CA CYS A 444 -10.52 -10.49 25.75
C CYS A 444 -11.02 -9.11 25.28
N MET A 445 -11.88 -8.46 26.07
CA MET A 445 -12.48 -7.18 25.68
C MET A 445 -11.43 -6.13 25.27
N GLU A 446 -10.35 -5.98 26.05
CA GLU A 446 -9.25 -5.07 25.75
C GLU A 446 -8.49 -5.46 24.47
N ALA A 447 -8.26 -6.76 24.24
CA ALA A 447 -7.62 -7.22 23.01
C ALA A 447 -8.50 -6.97 21.77
N ARG A 448 -9.82 -7.15 21.88
CA ARG A 448 -10.79 -6.85 20.81
C ARG A 448 -10.81 -5.35 20.49
N GLU A 449 -10.81 -4.49 21.51
CA GLU A 449 -10.68 -3.04 21.38
C GLU A 449 -9.39 -2.65 20.63
N ASN A 450 -8.25 -3.17 21.08
CA ASN A 450 -6.96 -2.89 20.46
C ASN A 450 -6.86 -3.46 19.03
N ALA A 451 -7.50 -4.60 18.75
CA ALA A 451 -7.61 -5.15 17.40
C ALA A 451 -8.41 -4.21 16.47
N ALA A 452 -9.56 -3.70 16.93
CA ALA A 452 -10.36 -2.74 16.16
C ALA A 452 -9.58 -1.44 15.88
N ALA A 453 -8.89 -0.89 16.89
CA ALA A 453 -8.03 0.27 16.73
C ALA A 453 -6.85 0.01 15.75
N THR A 454 -6.29 -1.21 15.75
CA THR A 454 -5.22 -1.59 14.81
C THR A 454 -5.75 -1.62 13.38
N LEU A 455 -6.91 -2.23 13.16
CA LEU A 455 -7.56 -2.26 11.84
C LEU A 455 -7.91 -0.86 11.35
N PHE A 456 -8.42 0.02 12.23
CA PHE A 456 -8.61 1.43 11.90
C PHE A 456 -7.30 2.07 11.44
N SER A 457 -6.24 1.97 12.25
CA SER A 457 -4.92 2.52 11.95
C SER A 457 -4.38 2.05 10.59
N LEU A 458 -4.50 0.75 10.28
CA LEU A 458 -4.05 0.19 9.00
C LEU A 458 -4.94 0.62 7.82
N SER A 459 -6.24 0.80 8.05
CA SER A 459 -7.22 1.18 7.01
C SER A 459 -7.11 2.63 6.55
N VAL A 460 -6.34 3.49 7.25
CA VAL A 460 -6.06 4.86 6.79
C VAL A 460 -5.44 4.85 5.39
N VAL A 461 -4.62 3.84 5.07
CA VAL A 461 -4.13 3.58 3.73
C VAL A 461 -5.24 2.96 2.88
N ASP A 462 -5.60 3.62 1.77
CA ASP A 462 -6.75 3.24 0.92
C ASP A 462 -6.64 1.82 0.37
N GLU A 463 -5.44 1.41 -0.03
CA GLU A 463 -5.17 0.07 -0.56
C GLU A 463 -5.46 -1.04 0.47
N ASN A 464 -5.33 -0.75 1.76
CA ASN A 464 -5.58 -1.73 2.83
C ASN A 464 -7.08 -1.95 3.08
N LYS A 465 -7.94 -0.99 2.74
CA LYS A 465 -9.40 -1.06 3.01
C LYS A 465 -10.04 -2.27 2.34
N VAL A 466 -9.61 -2.59 1.11
CA VAL A 466 -10.14 -3.72 0.33
C VAL A 466 -9.76 -5.06 0.96
N MET A 467 -8.48 -5.22 1.34
CA MET A 467 -7.97 -6.43 1.97
C MET A 467 -8.63 -6.65 3.33
N ILE A 468 -8.68 -5.62 4.18
CA ILE A 468 -9.28 -5.70 5.52
C ILE A 468 -10.77 -6.02 5.40
N GLY A 469 -11.50 -5.34 4.52
CA GLY A 469 -12.92 -5.63 4.29
C GLY A 469 -13.21 -7.05 3.80
N SER A 470 -12.26 -7.65 3.08
CA SER A 470 -12.35 -9.04 2.58
C SER A 470 -11.93 -10.12 3.56
N SER A 471 -11.30 -9.75 4.68
CA SER A 471 -10.81 -10.69 5.69
C SER A 471 -11.86 -11.15 6.73
N GLY A 472 -13.10 -10.69 6.60
CA GLY A 472 -14.13 -10.93 7.61
C GLY A 472 -14.01 -10.04 8.86
N ALA A 473 -13.24 -8.94 8.76
CA ALA A 473 -13.15 -7.91 9.81
C ALA A 473 -14.49 -7.22 10.07
N ILE A 474 -15.24 -6.88 9.02
CA ILE A 474 -16.46 -6.09 9.10
C ILE A 474 -17.52 -6.75 10.02
N PRO A 475 -17.91 -8.04 9.85
CA PRO A 475 -18.83 -8.69 10.79
C PRO A 475 -18.36 -8.71 12.25
N ALA A 476 -17.05 -8.88 12.48
CA ALA A 476 -16.49 -8.87 13.82
C ALA A 476 -16.53 -7.47 14.45
N LEU A 477 -16.31 -6.41 13.66
CA LEU A 477 -16.48 -5.03 14.09
C LEU A 477 -17.95 -4.70 14.39
N VAL A 478 -18.90 -5.19 13.58
CA VAL A 478 -20.34 -5.02 13.87
C VAL A 478 -20.72 -5.70 15.19
N THR A 479 -20.18 -6.89 15.45
CA THR A 479 -20.38 -7.59 16.73
C THR A 479 -19.84 -6.74 17.88
N LEU A 480 -18.60 -6.25 17.78
CA LEU A 480 -17.98 -5.38 18.79
C LEU A 480 -18.75 -4.06 18.99
N LEU A 481 -19.31 -3.48 17.93
CA LEU A 481 -20.17 -2.29 18.00
C LEU A 481 -21.47 -2.57 18.77
N SER A 482 -22.00 -3.79 18.70
CA SER A 482 -23.24 -4.17 19.36
C SER A 482 -23.06 -4.45 20.85
N GLU A 483 -22.08 -5.28 21.20
CA GLU A 483 -21.91 -5.85 22.56
C GLU A 483 -20.68 -5.33 23.33
N GLY A 484 -19.81 -4.54 22.69
CA GLY A 484 -18.55 -4.10 23.29
C GLY A 484 -18.72 -3.08 24.43
N SER A 485 -17.62 -2.84 25.13
CA SER A 485 -17.49 -1.71 26.06
C SER A 485 -17.72 -0.37 25.34
N GLN A 486 -17.91 0.73 26.07
CA GLN A 486 -18.02 2.06 25.44
C GLN A 486 -16.79 2.40 24.57
N ARG A 487 -15.60 1.97 25.00
CA ARG A 487 -14.38 2.10 24.20
C ARG A 487 -14.43 1.19 22.96
N GLY A 488 -14.80 -0.08 23.13
CA GLY A 488 -14.92 -1.03 22.04
C GLY A 488 -15.93 -0.60 20.96
N LYS A 489 -17.07 -0.05 21.37
CA LYS A 489 -18.05 0.52 20.45
C LYS A 489 -17.48 1.68 19.65
N LYS A 490 -16.73 2.60 20.28
CA LYS A 490 -16.06 3.72 19.60
C LYS A 490 -14.96 3.26 18.64
N ASP A 491 -14.10 2.35 19.08
CA ASP A 491 -13.02 1.80 18.25
C ASP A 491 -13.60 1.05 17.04
N ALA A 492 -14.65 0.25 17.25
CA ALA A 492 -15.36 -0.45 16.18
C ALA A 492 -16.04 0.52 15.20
N ALA A 493 -16.73 1.53 15.71
CA ALA A 493 -17.40 2.52 14.88
C ALA A 493 -16.41 3.31 14.02
N THR A 494 -15.28 3.72 14.60
CA THR A 494 -14.23 4.45 13.88
C THR A 494 -13.60 3.60 12.78
N ALA A 495 -13.33 2.32 13.06
CA ALA A 495 -12.85 1.36 12.07
C ALA A 495 -13.88 1.13 10.95
N LEU A 496 -15.15 0.90 11.30
CA LEU A 496 -16.23 0.70 10.34
C LEU A 496 -16.44 1.92 9.44
N PHE A 497 -16.48 3.13 10.01
CA PHE A 497 -16.60 4.37 9.27
C PHE A 497 -15.49 4.47 8.21
N ASN A 498 -14.23 4.32 8.62
CA ASN A 498 -13.10 4.46 7.71
C ASN A 498 -13.02 3.35 6.66
N LEU A 499 -13.36 2.11 7.02
CA LEU A 499 -13.45 1.00 6.06
C LEU A 499 -14.56 1.19 5.04
N CYS A 500 -15.71 1.73 5.46
CA CYS A 500 -16.88 1.95 4.60
C CYS A 500 -16.77 3.21 3.72
N ILE A 501 -15.71 4.02 3.87
CA ILE A 501 -15.36 5.03 2.85
C ILE A 501 -15.15 4.33 1.49
N TYR A 502 -14.60 3.11 1.50
CA TYR A 502 -14.53 2.29 0.30
C TYR A 502 -15.89 1.63 -0.02
N GLN A 503 -16.39 1.83 -1.24
CA GLN A 503 -17.73 1.37 -1.68
C GLN A 503 -17.97 -0.11 -1.45
N GLY A 504 -17.04 -0.96 -1.89
CA GLY A 504 -17.17 -2.42 -1.76
C GLY A 504 -17.26 -2.92 -0.31
N ASN A 505 -16.95 -2.08 0.68
CA ASN A 505 -17.13 -2.39 2.10
C ASN A 505 -18.51 -1.95 2.64
N LYS A 506 -19.20 -1.00 2.01
CA LYS A 506 -20.53 -0.56 2.44
C LYS A 506 -21.54 -1.71 2.33
N GLY A 507 -21.64 -2.36 1.17
CA GLY A 507 -22.51 -3.54 0.99
C GLY A 507 -22.15 -4.69 1.95
N ARG A 508 -20.85 -4.92 2.20
CA ARG A 508 -20.41 -5.91 3.20
C ARG A 508 -20.87 -5.57 4.62
N ALA A 509 -20.82 -4.30 5.01
CA ALA A 509 -21.28 -3.83 6.31
C ALA A 509 -22.80 -3.96 6.47
N VAL A 510 -23.55 -3.63 5.41
CA VAL A 510 -25.01 -3.81 5.37
C VAL A 510 -25.38 -5.28 5.54
N ARG A 511 -24.79 -6.19 4.75
CA ARG A 511 -25.01 -7.65 4.87
C ARG A 511 -24.56 -8.23 6.21
N ALA A 512 -23.59 -7.59 6.86
CA ALA A 512 -23.16 -7.96 8.21
C ALA A 512 -24.12 -7.49 9.32
N GLY A 513 -25.23 -6.82 8.99
CA GLY A 513 -26.24 -6.39 9.95
C GLY A 513 -25.87 -5.12 10.72
N VAL A 514 -25.07 -4.23 10.13
CA VAL A 514 -24.67 -2.98 10.80
C VAL A 514 -25.87 -2.04 11.02
N VAL A 515 -26.80 -1.95 10.06
CA VAL A 515 -27.91 -0.97 10.10
C VAL A 515 -28.82 -1.15 11.33
N PRO A 516 -29.33 -2.34 11.66
CA PRO A 516 -30.10 -2.55 12.90
C PRO A 516 -29.33 -2.14 14.17
N THR A 517 -28.01 -2.40 14.19
CA THR A 517 -27.16 -2.04 15.32
C THR A 517 -27.05 -0.51 15.45
N LEU A 518 -26.86 0.20 14.34
CA LEU A 518 -26.80 1.66 14.33
C LEU A 518 -28.14 2.27 14.75
N MET A 519 -29.27 1.76 14.25
CA MET A 519 -30.60 2.24 14.64
C MET A 519 -30.89 2.06 16.13
N ARG A 520 -30.46 0.94 16.72
CA ARG A 520 -30.52 0.73 18.18
C ARG A 520 -29.67 1.75 18.93
N LEU A 521 -28.45 2.05 18.47
CA LEU A 521 -27.58 3.04 19.11
C LEU A 521 -28.12 4.48 19.03
N LEU A 522 -28.92 4.81 18.00
CA LEU A 522 -29.59 6.12 17.89
C LEU A 522 -30.75 6.28 18.86
N THR A 523 -31.41 5.19 19.24
CA THR A 523 -32.63 5.19 20.05
C THR A 523 -32.39 4.80 21.51
N GLU A 524 -31.16 4.45 21.86
CA GLU A 524 -30.78 4.04 23.22
C GLU A 524 -30.84 5.24 24.20
N PRO A 525 -31.64 5.17 25.28
CA PRO A 525 -31.76 6.25 26.25
C PRO A 525 -30.40 6.56 26.92
N GLY A 526 -29.97 7.83 26.89
CA GLY A 526 -28.66 8.24 27.39
C GLY A 526 -27.48 7.84 26.49
N GLY A 527 -27.74 7.46 25.23
CA GLY A 527 -26.76 6.90 24.31
C GLY A 527 -25.60 7.85 23.96
N GLY A 528 -24.37 7.42 24.23
CA GLY A 528 -23.12 8.14 23.93
C GLY A 528 -22.51 7.86 22.55
N MET A 529 -23.28 7.28 21.62
CA MET A 529 -22.81 6.79 20.31
C MET A 529 -23.60 7.36 19.12
N VAL A 530 -24.42 8.41 19.34
CA VAL A 530 -25.30 8.99 18.31
C VAL A 530 -24.48 9.61 17.16
N ASP A 531 -23.38 10.30 17.49
CA ASP A 531 -22.48 10.91 16.50
C ASP A 531 -21.89 9.87 15.55
N GLU A 532 -21.32 8.81 16.11
CA GLU A 532 -20.69 7.73 15.37
C GLU A 532 -21.72 6.95 14.55
N ALA A 533 -22.89 6.66 15.14
CA ALA A 533 -23.94 5.90 14.46
C ALA A 533 -24.47 6.64 13.22
N LEU A 534 -24.75 7.95 13.35
CA LEU A 534 -25.18 8.79 12.23
C LEU A 534 -24.10 8.95 11.17
N ALA A 535 -22.83 9.07 11.57
CA ALA A 535 -21.73 9.18 10.62
C ALA A 535 -21.62 7.93 9.74
N ILE A 536 -21.75 6.74 10.33
CA ILE A 536 -21.73 5.48 9.57
C ILE A 536 -22.98 5.36 8.71
N LEU A 537 -24.18 5.66 9.23
CA LEU A 537 -25.41 5.65 8.43
C LEU A 537 -25.33 6.57 7.22
N ALA A 538 -24.77 7.78 7.39
CA ALA A 538 -24.59 8.73 6.29
C ALA A 538 -23.66 8.18 5.19
N VAL A 539 -22.60 7.47 5.57
CA VAL A 539 -21.72 6.78 4.61
C VAL A 539 -22.46 5.65 3.91
N LEU A 540 -23.19 4.81 4.64
CA LEU A 540 -23.90 3.67 4.07
C LEU A 540 -25.09 4.05 3.19
N ALA A 541 -25.77 5.17 3.49
CA ALA A 541 -26.94 5.63 2.74
C ALA A 541 -26.64 5.98 1.28
N SER A 542 -25.37 6.26 0.95
CA SER A 542 -24.93 6.47 -0.44
C SER A 542 -24.86 5.18 -1.27
N HIS A 543 -24.86 4.00 -0.65
CA HIS A 543 -24.86 2.71 -1.36
C HIS A 543 -26.31 2.18 -1.53
N PRO A 544 -26.69 1.61 -2.68
CA PRO A 544 -28.05 1.10 -2.93
C PRO A 544 -28.60 0.13 -1.86
N GLU A 545 -27.86 -0.94 -1.53
CA GLU A 545 -28.21 -1.85 -0.43
C GLU A 545 -28.36 -1.13 0.93
N GLY A 546 -27.48 -0.16 1.22
CA GLY A 546 -27.53 0.63 2.45
C GLY A 546 -28.78 1.50 2.50
N LYS A 547 -29.08 2.23 1.42
CA LYS A 547 -30.30 3.01 1.27
C LYS A 547 -31.56 2.17 1.50
N ALA A 548 -31.66 1.02 0.83
CA ALA A 548 -32.81 0.12 0.96
C ALA A 548 -32.96 -0.40 2.41
N THR A 549 -31.86 -0.83 3.03
CA THR A 549 -31.88 -1.39 4.39
C THR A 549 -32.17 -0.33 5.45
N ILE A 550 -31.63 0.90 5.31
CA ILE A 550 -31.92 2.02 6.20
C ILE A 550 -33.39 2.42 6.09
N GLY A 551 -33.91 2.52 4.86
CA GLY A 551 -35.31 2.83 4.63
C GLY A 551 -36.27 1.77 5.18
N ALA A 552 -35.88 0.49 5.13
CA ALA A 552 -36.65 -0.61 5.73
C ALA A 552 -36.58 -0.66 7.27
N ALA A 553 -35.63 0.04 7.88
CA ALA A 553 -35.42 0.07 9.33
C ALA A 553 -36.15 1.23 10.03
N GLU A 554 -37.21 1.76 9.42
CA GLU A 554 -38.03 2.88 9.95
C GLU A 554 -37.16 4.07 10.42
N ALA A 555 -36.16 4.44 9.61
CA ALA A 555 -35.20 5.47 10.00
C ALA A 555 -35.76 6.89 9.98
N VAL A 556 -36.80 7.17 9.17
CA VAL A 556 -37.29 8.53 8.94
C VAL A 556 -37.74 9.23 10.24
N PRO A 557 -38.57 8.64 11.11
CA PRO A 557 -38.97 9.27 12.37
C PRO A 557 -37.78 9.65 13.26
N VAL A 558 -36.80 8.75 13.38
CA VAL A 558 -35.58 8.97 14.17
C VAL A 558 -34.76 10.11 13.58
N LEU A 559 -34.58 10.13 12.25
CA LEU A 559 -33.80 11.16 11.57
C LEU A 559 -34.45 12.54 11.66
N VAL A 560 -35.77 12.63 11.53
CA VAL A 560 -36.50 13.90 11.68
C VAL A 560 -36.35 14.45 13.11
N GLU A 561 -36.46 13.60 14.12
CA GLU A 561 -36.23 14.02 15.51
C GLU A 561 -34.80 14.49 15.74
N VAL A 562 -33.80 13.78 15.20
CA VAL A 562 -32.40 14.21 15.27
C VAL A 562 -32.17 15.56 14.59
N ILE A 563 -32.84 15.85 13.48
CA ILE A 563 -32.75 17.16 12.80
C ILE A 563 -33.37 18.27 13.66
N ARG A 564 -34.39 17.95 14.45
CA ARG A 564 -35.10 18.90 15.33
C ARG A 564 -34.28 19.28 16.56
N SER A 565 -33.67 18.29 17.23
CA SER A 565 -33.10 18.48 18.57
C SER A 565 -31.63 18.07 18.73
N GLY A 566 -31.00 17.50 17.70
CA GLY A 566 -29.62 17.01 17.75
C GLY A 566 -28.56 18.11 17.74
N SER A 567 -27.30 17.71 17.99
CA SER A 567 -26.14 18.61 17.83
C SER A 567 -25.96 19.05 16.37
N PRO A 568 -25.23 20.13 16.07
CA PRO A 568 -24.97 20.54 14.68
C PRO A 568 -24.45 19.42 13.79
N ARG A 569 -23.58 18.55 14.35
CA ARG A 569 -23.03 17.38 13.65
C ARG A 569 -24.08 16.28 13.42
N ASN A 570 -24.98 16.06 14.39
CA ASN A 570 -26.06 15.09 14.23
C ASN A 570 -27.06 15.56 13.18
N ARG A 571 -27.47 16.83 13.25
CA ARG A 571 -28.43 17.43 12.32
C ARG A 571 -27.93 17.34 10.87
N GLU A 572 -26.67 17.68 10.61
CA GLU A 572 -26.11 17.58 9.25
C GLU A 572 -26.05 16.13 8.73
N ASN A 573 -25.68 15.16 9.57
CA ASN A 573 -25.57 13.76 9.16
C ASN A 573 -26.96 13.14 8.96
N ALA A 574 -27.92 13.46 9.83
CA ALA A 574 -29.29 13.00 9.67
C ALA A 574 -29.94 13.57 8.40
N ALA A 575 -29.74 14.87 8.13
CA ALA A 575 -30.16 15.47 6.86
C ALA A 575 -29.48 14.81 5.65
N ALA A 576 -28.19 14.46 5.75
CA ALA A 576 -27.49 13.74 4.69
C ALA A 576 -28.10 12.35 4.41
N VAL A 577 -28.45 11.59 5.45
CA VAL A 577 -29.15 10.29 5.29
C VAL A 577 -30.50 10.49 4.61
N LEU A 578 -31.32 11.44 5.08
CA LEU A 578 -32.63 11.73 4.46
C LEU A 578 -32.52 12.19 3.00
N VAL A 579 -31.48 12.95 2.64
CA VAL A 579 -31.20 13.28 1.24
C VAL A 579 -31.02 12.01 0.41
N HIS A 580 -30.27 11.01 0.88
CA HIS A 580 -30.12 9.77 0.12
C HIS A 580 -31.44 8.97 0.03
N LEU A 581 -32.21 8.92 1.12
CA LEU A 581 -33.52 8.25 1.15
C LEU A 581 -34.56 8.92 0.25
N SER A 582 -34.54 10.26 0.15
CA SER A 582 -35.53 11.07 -0.59
C SER A 582 -35.64 10.82 -2.10
N GLY A 583 -34.84 9.91 -2.67
CA GLY A 583 -35.11 9.39 -4.00
C GLY A 583 -36.37 8.51 -4.07
N ASP A 584 -36.87 8.02 -2.93
CA ASP A 584 -38.18 7.37 -2.82
C ASP A 584 -39.18 8.35 -2.19
N GLN A 585 -40.27 8.61 -2.92
CA GLN A 585 -41.32 9.56 -2.50
C GLN A 585 -42.02 9.15 -1.20
N ARG A 586 -42.01 7.86 -0.84
CA ARG A 586 -42.62 7.38 0.41
C ARG A 586 -41.94 8.00 1.64
N TYR A 587 -40.61 8.08 1.63
CA TYR A 587 -39.84 8.68 2.73
C TYR A 587 -40.00 10.21 2.76
N LEU A 588 -40.25 10.86 1.62
CA LEU A 588 -40.58 12.29 1.57
C LEU A 588 -41.96 12.56 2.17
N ALA A 589 -42.96 11.73 1.83
CA ALA A 589 -44.30 11.81 2.40
C ALA A 589 -44.27 11.64 3.93
N GLU A 590 -43.59 10.60 4.42
CA GLU A 590 -43.43 10.33 5.84
C GLU A 590 -42.71 11.49 6.57
N ALA A 591 -41.60 12.00 6.00
CA ALA A 591 -40.89 13.12 6.60
C ALA A 591 -41.74 14.40 6.63
N GLN A 592 -42.60 14.62 5.63
CA GLN A 592 -43.57 15.73 5.60
C GLN A 592 -44.62 15.59 6.70
N GLU A 593 -45.19 14.40 6.89
CA GLU A 593 -46.16 14.12 7.96
C GLU A 593 -45.56 14.36 9.36
N LEU A 594 -44.25 14.17 9.50
CA LEU A 594 -43.49 14.45 10.72
C LEU A 594 -43.01 15.92 10.86
N GLU A 595 -43.52 16.80 9.99
CA GLU A 595 -43.27 18.26 10.00
C GLU A 595 -41.78 18.64 9.90
N VAL A 596 -41.00 17.91 9.10
CA VAL A 596 -39.55 18.15 8.96
C VAL A 596 -39.18 19.52 8.35
N MET A 597 -40.12 20.20 7.68
CA MET A 597 -39.87 21.46 6.95
C MET A 597 -39.31 22.58 7.83
N SER A 598 -39.89 22.80 9.02
CA SER A 598 -39.42 23.86 9.93
C SER A 598 -38.01 23.58 10.47
N PRO A 599 -37.70 22.37 10.99
CA PRO A 599 -36.33 21.98 11.35
C PRO A 599 -35.31 22.11 10.22
N LEU A 600 -35.70 21.84 8.97
CA LEU A 600 -34.82 22.00 7.81
C LEU A 600 -34.56 23.46 7.44
N LEU A 601 -35.57 24.33 7.52
CA LEU A 601 -35.38 25.77 7.32
C LEU A 601 -34.43 26.36 8.35
N ASP A 602 -34.57 25.99 9.61
CA ASP A 602 -33.62 26.38 10.65
C ASP A 602 -32.20 25.85 10.35
N LEU A 603 -32.07 24.57 9.94
CA LEU A 603 -30.77 23.99 9.58
C LEU A 603 -30.14 24.69 8.37
N ALA A 604 -30.94 25.13 7.40
CA ALA A 604 -30.48 25.87 6.22
C ALA A 604 -29.96 27.27 6.56
N GLN A 605 -30.50 27.90 7.60
CA GLN A 605 -30.11 29.25 8.04
C GLN A 605 -28.95 29.21 9.04
N ASN A 606 -29.05 28.32 10.04
CA ASN A 606 -28.23 28.33 11.24
C ASN A 606 -27.29 27.12 11.37
N GLY A 607 -27.31 26.19 10.41
CA GLY A 607 -26.48 24.98 10.43
C GLY A 607 -25.00 25.18 10.12
N THR A 608 -24.25 24.09 10.17
CA THR A 608 -22.88 24.02 9.61
C THR A 608 -22.90 24.21 8.09
N GLU A 609 -21.79 24.55 7.45
CA GLU A 609 -21.75 24.67 5.97
C GLU A 609 -22.16 23.38 5.24
N ARG A 610 -21.89 22.21 5.82
CA ARG A 610 -22.40 20.94 5.30
C ARG A 610 -23.89 20.76 5.58
N GLY A 611 -24.33 21.07 6.79
CA GLY A 611 -25.74 21.01 7.20
C GLY A 611 -26.63 21.91 6.35
N LYS A 612 -26.22 23.15 6.10
CA LYS A 612 -26.93 24.10 5.23
C LYS A 612 -27.12 23.54 3.83
N ARG A 613 -26.04 23.06 3.19
CA ARG A 613 -26.11 22.46 1.85
C ARG A 613 -27.06 21.26 1.79
N LYS A 614 -27.01 20.36 2.78
CA LYS A 614 -27.89 19.19 2.83
C LYS A 614 -29.34 19.54 3.13
N ALA A 615 -29.58 20.54 3.98
CA ALA A 615 -30.91 21.06 4.27
C ALA A 615 -31.55 21.69 3.03
N VAL A 616 -30.82 22.56 2.32
CA VAL A 616 -31.29 23.17 1.06
C VAL A 616 -31.62 22.09 0.03
N GLN A 617 -30.72 21.13 -0.17
CA GLN A 617 -30.93 20.02 -1.10
C GLN A 617 -32.20 19.21 -0.77
N LEU A 618 -32.47 18.95 0.52
CA LEU A 618 -33.66 18.23 0.94
C LEU A 618 -34.93 19.08 0.80
N LEU A 619 -34.87 20.37 1.14
CA LEU A 619 -35.97 21.32 0.95
C LEU A 619 -36.39 21.45 -0.52
N GLU A 620 -35.44 21.51 -1.45
CA GLU A 620 -35.72 21.52 -2.89
C GLU A 620 -36.44 20.25 -3.36
N ARG A 621 -36.08 19.08 -2.81
CA ARG A 621 -36.75 17.81 -3.11
C ARG A 621 -38.15 17.77 -2.51
N MET A 622 -38.32 18.25 -1.28
CA MET A 622 -39.62 18.35 -0.62
C MET A 622 -40.57 19.32 -1.35
N ASN A 623 -40.08 20.49 -1.76
CA ASN A 623 -40.89 21.47 -2.49
C ASN A 623 -41.36 20.91 -3.84
N ARG A 624 -40.48 20.26 -4.61
CA ARG A 624 -40.86 19.58 -5.85
C ARG A 624 -41.90 18.49 -5.63
N PHE A 625 -41.75 17.70 -4.56
CA PHE A 625 -42.72 16.68 -4.18
C PHE A 625 -44.09 17.29 -3.83
N LEU A 626 -44.11 18.36 -3.05
CA LEU A 626 -45.34 19.10 -2.70
C LEU A 626 -46.04 19.71 -3.91
N GLU A 627 -45.27 20.26 -4.87
CA GLU A 627 -45.81 20.78 -6.13
C GLU A 627 -46.45 19.66 -6.96
N GLN A 628 -45.79 18.50 -7.05
CA GLN A 628 -46.34 17.33 -7.73
C GLN A 628 -47.64 16.83 -7.07
N GLN A 629 -47.68 16.76 -5.73
CA GLN A 629 -48.92 16.39 -5.01
C GLN A 629 -50.07 17.37 -5.30
N LYS A 630 -49.80 18.67 -5.26
CA LYS A 630 -50.81 19.71 -5.58
C LYS A 630 -51.33 19.57 -7.02
N GLN A 631 -50.47 19.28 -7.98
CA GLN A 631 -50.86 19.07 -9.38
C GLN A 631 -51.74 17.81 -9.54
N VAL A 632 -51.36 16.71 -8.89
CA VAL A 632 -52.14 15.46 -8.93
C VAL A 632 -53.51 15.66 -8.27
N GLN A 633 -53.58 16.37 -7.15
CA GLN A 633 -54.82 16.68 -6.47
C GLN A 633 -55.73 17.58 -7.32
N ALA A 634 -55.19 18.64 -7.92
CA ALA A 634 -55.94 19.52 -8.80
C ALA A 634 -56.47 18.79 -10.06
N GLN A 635 -55.70 17.86 -10.62
CA GLN A 635 -56.15 17.01 -11.73
C GLN A 635 -57.27 16.04 -11.32
N ALA A 636 -57.18 15.45 -10.14
CA ALA A 636 -58.21 14.55 -9.60
C ALA A 636 -59.52 15.31 -9.31
N GLU A 637 -59.43 16.51 -8.73
CA GLU A 637 -60.59 17.40 -8.49
C GLU A 637 -61.25 17.81 -9.81
N ALA A 638 -60.47 18.24 -10.81
CA ALA A 638 -60.99 18.59 -12.13
C ALA A 638 -61.66 17.39 -12.85
N GLN A 639 -61.13 16.17 -12.71
CA GLN A 639 -61.73 14.96 -13.27
C GLN A 639 -63.03 14.57 -12.55
N ALA A 640 -63.08 14.70 -11.23
CA ALA A 640 -64.27 14.44 -10.43
C ALA A 640 -65.41 15.43 -10.76
N GLU A 641 -65.07 16.71 -10.96
CA GLU A 641 -66.02 17.74 -11.41
C GLU A 641 -66.54 17.48 -12.83
N ALA A 642 -65.68 17.04 -13.75
CA ALA A 642 -66.11 16.67 -15.11
C ALA A 642 -67.07 15.46 -15.11
N GLN A 643 -66.84 14.46 -14.25
CA GLN A 643 -67.72 13.29 -14.11
C GLN A 643 -69.07 13.62 -13.45
N THR A 644 -69.10 14.56 -12.49
CA THR A 644 -70.35 15.03 -11.87
C THR A 644 -71.17 15.93 -12.80
N GLN A 645 -70.53 16.71 -13.68
CA GLN A 645 -71.23 17.48 -14.71
C GLN A 645 -71.80 16.59 -15.83
N SER A 646 -71.13 15.48 -16.17
CA SER A 646 -71.60 14.49 -17.16
C SER A 646 -72.78 13.62 -16.68
N SER A 647 -73.05 13.55 -15.38
CA SER A 647 -74.07 12.65 -14.78
C SER A 647 -75.35 13.37 -14.33
N ARG A 648 -75.45 14.69 -14.52
CA ARG A 648 -76.71 15.44 -14.27
C ARG A 648 -77.75 15.10 -15.36
N PRO A 649 -78.95 14.60 -15.01
CA PRO A 649 -80.00 14.37 -16.00
C PRO A 649 -80.47 15.72 -16.57
N PRO A 650 -80.86 15.79 -17.85
CA PRO A 650 -81.32 17.03 -18.46
C PRO A 650 -82.56 17.51 -17.71
N THR A 651 -82.49 18.71 -17.16
CA THR A 651 -83.64 19.40 -16.55
C THR A 651 -84.70 19.58 -17.62
N SER A 652 -85.83 18.88 -17.47
CA SER A 652 -87.02 19.07 -18.28
C SER A 652 -87.54 20.49 -18.09
N ALA A 653 -87.23 21.37 -19.04
CA ALA A 653 -87.88 22.66 -19.16
C ALA A 653 -89.34 22.41 -19.59
N SER A 654 -90.27 22.48 -18.63
CA SER A 654 -91.69 22.64 -18.94
C SER A 654 -91.92 24.08 -19.41
N SER A 655 -92.06 24.27 -20.71
CA SER A 655 -92.59 25.51 -21.28
C SER A 655 -93.82 25.19 -22.14
N LYS A 656 -94.97 25.41 -21.47
CA LYS A 656 -96.23 26.05 -21.91
C LYS A 656 -97.05 25.49 -23.08
N ASP A 657 -98.35 25.49 -22.78
CA ASP A 657 -99.56 25.57 -23.61
C ASP A 657 -100.03 24.34 -24.39
#